data_AF-A0A351YZG4-F1
#
_entry.id   AF-A0A351YZG4-F1
#
_cell.length_a   1.000
_cell.length_b   1.000
_cell.length_c   1.000
_cell.angle_alpha   90.00
_cell.angle_beta   90.00
_cell.angle_gamma   90.00
#
_symmetry.space_group_name_H-M   'P 1'
#
loop_
_entity.id
_entity.type
_entity.pdbx_description
1 polymer ?
#
loop_
_entity_poly.entity_id
_entity_poly.type
_entity_poly.pdbx_seq_one_letter_code
_entity_poly.pdbx_strand_id
1 'polypeptide(L)'
;MADGISIPGVTDKYKTNDLVESLMEVERVPLKREQAQLETYQSQQAAWRDMNSKMTTLRESVKTLYSFENPFNNKQATSSDENAVTVDADRNAEYGTFKLDVLRPAAADRFLSGNIDKGFKIAPGKYTFVVGDRSVEFNWKGGKLNDFVTSLNKHGNNLIKASLIGISSDKKALVFESLKPGIKNKLILKDQALELATSIDMVSPVKVEPTAMALSQDTFTCPATFAQNPQAPEEENPQAPMAEGEDVQNAEEEAALSPLEQEGLPPLSKDHVALTKNGIFIPARGGVEIPIPEALKAEGKQVIDFTIDVKQTEDITIAINNRIQHPVLPDPGFITFKGITVENDQSDTTLPEAQGGITGPLNPVEDSNFVFIKNADGSEIQLPEDSIKIDPETNQMKVSIRLADFPDAKSIVLRNSNTGKELSLSLPTTWDSSKDLGFTPNHPVSVANDAQIKYEGITLTRSTNDIDDVVPNVTLHLHDKTDKTATIKIEPDKESAKNALITFVGKYNQVIAEINILSSNKPEIVAELDYLTKEEQEKEMEKLGMFSADFSLTTGKSTMQRIVSANYNYNNEAQTQDIITMLNQIGISTNASGRSSGYNPSQMRGYLEVDEKKLDEHLENHLDEIKDLFGYDSDGDLIIDNGIGYLLDKQLTSWVQSGGIISTKTSALDAKIKNSNKKITNLETKLDAKEAELKQKYANMEGTLNSLESQQNTIKNFSTQNSNNKK
;
A
#
# COMPACT_ATOMS: atom_id res chain seq x y z
N MET A 1 8.19 -31.52 -51.24
CA MET A 1 8.48 -31.87 -52.64
C MET A 1 9.84 -32.54 -52.66
N ALA A 2 9.87 -33.87 -52.68
CA ALA A 2 11.12 -34.60 -52.81
C ALA A 2 11.42 -34.74 -54.30
N ASP A 3 12.64 -34.35 -54.70
CA ASP A 3 13.16 -34.48 -56.05
C ASP A 3 12.88 -35.89 -56.60
N GLY A 4 12.18 -35.93 -57.73
CA GLY A 4 11.89 -37.15 -58.45
C GLY A 4 13.21 -37.82 -58.84
N ILE A 5 13.52 -38.93 -58.18
CA ILE A 5 14.58 -39.85 -58.62
C ILE A 5 14.11 -40.42 -59.98
N SER A 6 14.55 -39.77 -61.06
CA SER A 6 14.38 -40.27 -62.41
C SER A 6 15.32 -41.45 -62.59
N ILE A 7 14.77 -42.66 -62.54
CA ILE A 7 15.51 -43.89 -62.84
C ILE A 7 15.76 -43.91 -64.36
N PRO A 8 17.02 -43.85 -64.84
CA PRO A 8 17.30 -43.85 -66.27
C PRO A 8 16.81 -45.17 -66.91
N GLY A 9 15.84 -45.08 -67.83
CA GLY A 9 15.31 -46.23 -68.57
C GLY A 9 13.82 -46.54 -68.33
N VAL A 10 13.14 -45.82 -67.44
CA VAL A 10 11.68 -45.89 -67.26
C VAL A 10 11.04 -44.94 -68.26
N THR A 11 10.28 -45.47 -69.22
CA THR A 11 9.48 -44.65 -70.13
C THR A 11 8.05 -44.66 -69.60
N ASP A 12 7.36 -43.52 -69.56
CA ASP A 12 5.98 -43.41 -69.02
C ASP A 12 4.91 -44.15 -69.87
N LYS A 13 5.35 -45.07 -70.72
CA LYS A 13 4.57 -45.86 -71.67
C LYS A 13 3.53 -46.77 -71.01
N TYR A 14 3.77 -47.21 -69.77
CA TYR A 14 2.89 -48.17 -69.06
C TYR A 14 2.16 -47.58 -67.85
N LYS A 15 2.24 -46.26 -67.60
CA LYS A 15 1.61 -45.58 -66.45
C LYS A 15 1.91 -46.23 -65.09
N THR A 16 3.13 -46.74 -64.97
CA THR A 16 3.58 -47.53 -63.83
C THR A 16 3.45 -46.78 -62.49
N ASN A 17 3.72 -45.47 -62.50
CA ASN A 17 3.59 -44.61 -61.31
C ASN A 17 2.13 -44.47 -60.85
N ASP A 18 1.18 -44.32 -61.78
CA ASP A 18 -0.26 -44.20 -61.46
C ASP A 18 -0.79 -45.48 -60.78
N LEU A 19 -0.31 -46.64 -61.22
CA LEU A 19 -0.69 -47.93 -60.64
C LEU A 19 -0.10 -48.12 -59.24
N VAL A 20 1.17 -47.74 -59.03
CA VAL A 20 1.80 -47.76 -57.70
C VAL A 20 1.05 -46.84 -56.76
N GLU A 21 0.72 -45.61 -57.17
CA GLU A 21 -0.07 -44.69 -56.32
C GLU A 21 -1.44 -45.27 -55.99
N SER A 22 -2.15 -45.84 -56.97
CA SER A 22 -3.46 -46.49 -56.75
C SER A 22 -3.37 -47.66 -55.75
N LEU A 23 -2.29 -48.44 -55.78
CA LEU A 23 -2.06 -49.51 -54.79
C LEU A 23 -1.74 -48.93 -53.41
N MET A 24 -0.95 -47.86 -53.36
CA MET A 24 -0.61 -47.17 -52.12
C MET A 24 -1.82 -46.49 -51.46
N GLU A 25 -2.81 -46.03 -52.23
CA GLU A 25 -4.05 -45.46 -51.68
C GLU A 25 -4.80 -46.46 -50.78
N VAL A 26 -4.88 -47.73 -51.19
CA VAL A 26 -5.53 -48.80 -50.40
C VAL A 26 -4.70 -49.12 -49.16
N GLU A 27 -3.38 -49.20 -49.30
CA GLU A 27 -2.47 -49.46 -48.17
C GLU A 27 -2.47 -48.31 -47.16
N ARG A 28 -2.79 -47.07 -47.56
CA ARG A 28 -2.92 -45.90 -46.66
C ARG A 28 -4.20 -45.90 -45.81
N VAL A 29 -5.18 -46.78 -46.05
CA VAL A 29 -6.46 -46.80 -45.30
C VAL A 29 -6.26 -46.96 -43.77
N PRO A 30 -5.43 -47.89 -43.26
CA PRO A 30 -5.17 -48.02 -41.82
C PRO A 30 -4.52 -46.77 -41.23
N LEU A 31 -3.63 -46.10 -41.98
CA LEU A 31 -3.00 -44.85 -41.56
C LEU A 31 -4.06 -43.74 -41.43
N LYS A 32 -4.88 -43.53 -42.46
CA LYS A 32 -5.97 -42.53 -42.44
C LYS A 32 -6.94 -42.77 -41.28
N ARG A 33 -7.29 -44.03 -41.01
CA ARG A 33 -8.15 -44.41 -39.88
C ARG A 33 -7.50 -44.08 -38.53
N GLU A 34 -6.22 -44.37 -38.35
CA GLU A 34 -5.52 -44.06 -37.10
C GLU A 34 -5.31 -42.55 -36.94
N GLN A 35 -5.06 -41.80 -38.02
CA GLN A 35 -5.03 -40.32 -38.01
C GLN A 35 -6.38 -39.73 -37.57
N ALA A 36 -7.50 -40.22 -38.10
CA ALA A 36 -8.83 -39.79 -37.64
C ALA A 36 -9.11 -40.13 -36.16
N GLN A 37 -8.57 -41.25 -35.66
CA GLN A 37 -8.64 -41.59 -34.24
C GLN A 37 -7.80 -40.63 -33.38
N LEU A 38 -6.60 -40.27 -33.84
CA LEU A 38 -5.74 -39.30 -33.17
C LEU A 38 -6.45 -37.94 -33.06
N GLU A 39 -7.02 -37.45 -34.16
CA GLU A 39 -7.82 -36.20 -34.17
C GLU A 39 -8.97 -36.28 -33.18
N THR A 40 -9.70 -37.40 -33.14
CA THR A 40 -10.77 -37.61 -32.15
C THR A 40 -10.25 -37.52 -30.71
N TYR A 41 -9.13 -38.16 -30.38
CA TYR A 41 -8.56 -38.10 -29.04
C TYR A 41 -8.06 -36.70 -28.68
N GLN A 42 -7.50 -35.96 -29.65
CA GLN A 42 -7.07 -34.58 -29.46
C GLN A 42 -8.25 -33.65 -29.20
N SER A 43 -9.34 -33.76 -29.97
CA SER A 43 -10.56 -32.98 -29.75
C SER A 43 -11.20 -33.29 -28.39
N GLN A 44 -11.25 -34.57 -27.99
CA GLN A 44 -11.71 -34.96 -26.67
C GLN A 44 -10.83 -34.38 -25.56
N GLN A 45 -9.51 -34.39 -25.74
CA GLN A 45 -8.60 -33.79 -24.77
C GLN A 45 -8.78 -32.27 -24.67
N ALA A 46 -8.98 -31.58 -25.79
CA ALA A 46 -9.25 -30.15 -25.83
C ALA A 46 -10.53 -29.82 -25.06
N ALA A 47 -11.62 -30.58 -25.28
CA ALA A 47 -12.87 -30.42 -24.54
C ALA A 47 -12.71 -30.60 -23.02
N TRP A 48 -11.92 -31.60 -22.58
CA TRP A 48 -11.63 -31.77 -21.14
C TRP A 48 -10.79 -30.62 -20.56
N ARG A 49 -9.83 -30.08 -21.32
CA ARG A 49 -9.03 -28.92 -20.88
C ARG A 49 -9.89 -27.66 -20.78
N ASP A 50 -10.80 -27.47 -21.72
CA ASP A 50 -11.77 -26.36 -21.72
C ASP A 50 -12.72 -26.47 -20.50
N MET A 51 -13.28 -27.66 -20.26
CA MET A 51 -14.05 -27.95 -19.04
C MET A 51 -13.25 -27.63 -17.77
N ASN A 52 -11.97 -28.01 -17.71
CA ASN A 52 -11.11 -27.70 -16.56
C ASN A 52 -10.98 -26.20 -16.33
N SER A 53 -10.77 -25.43 -17.40
CA SER A 53 -10.67 -23.97 -17.33
C SER A 53 -11.97 -23.35 -16.80
N LYS A 54 -13.12 -23.76 -17.37
CA LYS A 54 -14.44 -23.27 -16.95
C LYS A 54 -14.75 -23.62 -15.49
N MET A 55 -14.51 -24.87 -15.07
CA MET A 55 -14.70 -25.29 -13.67
C MET A 55 -13.75 -24.60 -12.70
N THR A 56 -12.50 -24.34 -13.11
CA THR A 56 -11.52 -23.59 -12.28
C THR A 56 -11.98 -22.13 -12.11
N THR A 57 -12.44 -21.49 -13.19
CA THR A 57 -12.94 -20.12 -13.13
C THR A 57 -14.21 -20.02 -12.27
N LEU A 58 -15.12 -20.98 -12.37
CA LEU A 58 -16.29 -21.05 -11.49
C LEU A 58 -15.86 -21.24 -10.03
N ARG A 59 -14.91 -22.13 -9.78
CA ARG A 59 -14.39 -22.39 -8.43
C ARG A 59 -13.81 -21.13 -7.80
N GLU A 60 -13.01 -20.37 -8.53
CA GLU A 60 -12.46 -19.09 -8.08
C GLU A 60 -13.55 -18.08 -7.77
N SER A 61 -14.51 -17.89 -8.69
CA SER A 61 -15.66 -17.00 -8.50
C SER A 61 -16.49 -17.37 -7.28
N VAL A 62 -16.72 -18.66 -7.05
CA VAL A 62 -17.44 -19.18 -5.89
C VAL A 62 -16.67 -18.94 -4.60
N LYS A 63 -15.34 -19.18 -4.62
CA LYS A 63 -14.48 -18.99 -3.44
C LYS A 63 -14.51 -17.56 -2.93
N THR A 64 -14.52 -16.58 -3.83
CA THR A 64 -14.65 -15.17 -3.45
C THR A 64 -15.89 -14.93 -2.60
N LEU A 65 -17.04 -15.54 -2.90
CA LEU A 65 -18.32 -15.28 -2.22
C LEU A 65 -18.36 -15.73 -0.76
N TYR A 66 -17.56 -16.70 -0.36
CA TYR A 66 -17.55 -17.19 1.03
C TYR A 66 -16.25 -16.91 1.77
N SER A 67 -15.17 -16.54 1.08
CA SER A 67 -13.88 -16.26 1.72
C SER A 67 -13.89 -14.94 2.51
N PHE A 68 -12.76 -14.63 3.15
CA PHE A 68 -12.53 -13.33 3.79
C PHE A 68 -12.71 -12.15 2.83
N GLU A 69 -12.45 -12.34 1.53
CA GLU A 69 -12.60 -11.32 0.49
C GLU A 69 -14.05 -11.15 0.00
N ASN A 70 -15.03 -11.82 0.63
CA ASN A 70 -16.42 -11.75 0.19
C ASN A 70 -16.93 -10.30 0.06
N PRO A 71 -17.70 -9.99 -0.98
CA PRO A 71 -18.13 -8.62 -1.26
C PRO A 71 -19.28 -8.16 -0.35
N PHE A 72 -19.91 -9.05 0.41
CA PHE A 72 -21.08 -8.74 1.24
C PHE A 72 -20.72 -7.86 2.45
N ASN A 73 -19.46 -7.88 2.87
CA ASN A 73 -18.92 -7.01 3.92
C ASN A 73 -18.24 -5.73 3.37
N ASN A 74 -18.26 -5.50 2.05
CA ASN A 74 -17.74 -4.26 1.50
C ASN A 74 -18.60 -3.07 1.92
N LYS A 75 -17.93 -1.93 2.10
CA LYS A 75 -18.57 -0.66 2.41
C LYS A 75 -18.24 0.33 1.31
N GLN A 76 -19.19 1.18 1.01
CA GLN A 76 -19.04 2.30 0.11
C GLN A 76 -19.21 3.58 0.92
N ALA A 77 -18.34 4.55 0.67
CA ALA A 77 -18.53 5.92 1.14
C ALA A 77 -18.90 6.79 -0.06
N THR A 78 -19.92 7.63 0.11
CA THR A 78 -20.34 8.62 -0.88
C THR A 78 -20.26 10.02 -0.30
N SER A 79 -19.94 10.99 -1.15
CA SER A 79 -19.89 12.40 -0.79
C SER A 79 -21.00 13.15 -1.51
N SER A 80 -21.67 14.08 -0.83
CA SER A 80 -22.61 14.98 -1.50
C SER A 80 -21.92 16.04 -2.38
N ASP A 81 -20.59 16.16 -2.34
CA ASP A 81 -19.77 17.06 -3.15
C ASP A 81 -18.48 16.38 -3.61
N GLU A 82 -18.61 15.42 -4.54
CA GLU A 82 -17.48 14.60 -5.05
C GLU A 82 -16.42 15.41 -5.81
N ASN A 83 -16.76 16.60 -6.31
CA ASN A 83 -15.77 17.49 -6.96
C ASN A 83 -14.78 18.05 -5.94
N ALA A 84 -15.22 18.27 -4.70
CA ALA A 84 -14.40 18.80 -3.62
C ALA A 84 -13.71 17.68 -2.83
N VAL A 85 -14.43 16.59 -2.54
CA VAL A 85 -13.91 15.48 -1.72
C VAL A 85 -14.55 14.14 -2.10
N THR A 86 -13.71 13.15 -2.35
CA THR A 86 -14.11 11.74 -2.45
C THR A 86 -13.64 10.98 -1.21
N VAL A 87 -14.27 9.85 -0.91
CA VAL A 87 -14.02 9.12 0.33
C VAL A 87 -13.97 7.64 0.04
N ASP A 88 -12.95 6.97 0.57
CA ASP A 88 -12.83 5.52 0.58
C ASP A 88 -13.12 5.01 1.99
N ALA A 89 -13.94 3.96 2.10
CA ALA A 89 -14.23 3.28 3.37
C ALA A 89 -13.68 1.86 3.33
N ASP A 90 -12.92 1.49 4.36
CA ASP A 90 -12.51 0.11 4.57
C ASP A 90 -13.69 -0.73 5.09
N ARG A 91 -13.60 -2.06 4.96
CA ARG A 91 -14.61 -3.02 5.44
C ARG A 91 -14.92 -2.88 6.94
N ASN A 92 -13.98 -2.34 7.72
CA ASN A 92 -14.15 -2.11 9.16
C ASN A 92 -14.69 -0.71 9.51
N ALA A 93 -14.97 0.15 8.52
CA ALA A 93 -15.54 1.48 8.77
C ALA A 93 -16.94 1.38 9.39
N GLU A 94 -17.27 2.21 10.37
CA GLU A 94 -18.62 2.20 10.95
C GLU A 94 -19.65 2.80 9.97
N TYR A 95 -20.87 2.26 9.96
CA TYR A 95 -21.95 2.86 9.20
C TYR A 95 -22.36 4.19 9.82
N GLY A 96 -22.64 5.18 8.99
CA GLY A 96 -23.07 6.47 9.48
C GLY A 96 -23.01 7.57 8.45
N THR A 97 -23.33 8.76 8.92
CA THR A 97 -23.17 10.00 8.16
C THR A 97 -22.43 11.01 9.00
N PHE A 98 -21.57 11.79 8.35
CA PHE A 98 -20.86 12.90 8.99
C PHE A 98 -20.71 14.08 8.04
N LYS A 99 -20.47 15.25 8.61
CA LYS A 99 -20.31 16.50 7.87
C LYS A 99 -18.85 16.90 7.74
N LEU A 100 -18.49 17.32 6.54
CA LEU A 100 -17.14 17.75 6.18
C LEU A 100 -17.20 19.04 5.37
N ASP A 101 -16.48 20.07 5.82
CA ASP A 101 -16.18 21.24 4.98
C ASP A 101 -14.71 21.19 4.56
N VAL A 102 -14.42 21.28 3.26
CA VAL A 102 -13.06 21.51 2.77
C VAL A 102 -12.89 23.00 2.57
N LEU A 103 -12.10 23.64 3.44
CA LEU A 103 -11.86 25.09 3.34
C LEU A 103 -10.83 25.38 2.25
N ARG A 104 -9.78 24.56 2.19
CA ARG A 104 -8.81 24.52 1.10
C ARG A 104 -8.07 23.18 1.11
N PRO A 105 -7.73 22.63 -0.06
CA PRO A 105 -6.80 21.49 -0.15
C PRO A 105 -5.36 21.93 0.11
N ALA A 106 -4.51 20.98 0.47
CA ALA A 106 -3.07 21.16 0.53
C ALA A 106 -2.54 21.40 -0.88
N ALA A 107 -1.63 22.37 -1.03
CA ALA A 107 -0.97 22.65 -2.30
C ALA A 107 0.54 22.46 -2.18
N ALA A 108 1.18 22.18 -3.31
CA ALA A 108 2.63 22.11 -3.45
C ALA A 108 3.16 23.38 -4.12
N ASP A 109 4.45 23.66 -3.94
CA ASP A 109 5.12 24.76 -4.63
C ASP A 109 5.27 24.47 -6.12
N ARG A 110 4.88 25.44 -6.94
CA ARG A 110 5.06 25.41 -8.39
C ARG A 110 5.50 26.77 -8.89
N PHE A 111 6.74 26.86 -9.35
CA PHE A 111 7.37 28.12 -9.76
C PHE A 111 7.60 28.13 -11.27
N LEU A 112 7.20 29.22 -11.92
CA LEU A 112 7.40 29.48 -13.34
C LEU A 112 8.56 30.47 -13.52
N SER A 113 9.41 30.24 -14.53
CA SER A 113 10.43 31.20 -14.93
C SER A 113 9.85 32.36 -15.76
N GLY A 114 10.62 33.42 -15.92
CA GLY A 114 10.41 34.38 -17.00
C GLY A 114 10.67 33.77 -18.39
N ASN A 115 10.73 34.62 -19.41
CA ASN A 115 10.95 34.22 -20.81
C ASN A 115 12.42 33.83 -21.06
N ILE A 116 12.65 32.57 -21.42
CA ILE A 116 13.98 32.01 -21.72
C ILE A 116 14.12 31.81 -23.23
N ASP A 117 15.26 32.19 -23.80
CA ASP A 117 15.60 31.90 -25.19
C ASP A 117 15.72 30.38 -25.45
N LYS A 118 15.18 29.90 -26.57
CA LYS A 118 15.27 28.48 -26.96
C LYS A 118 16.71 27.98 -27.10
N GLY A 119 17.65 28.89 -27.40
CA GLY A 119 19.09 28.62 -27.48
C GLY A 119 19.83 28.70 -26.15
N PHE A 120 19.17 29.09 -25.06
CA PHE A 120 19.79 29.18 -23.73
C PHE A 120 20.37 27.83 -23.31
N LYS A 121 21.53 27.88 -22.65
CA LYS A 121 22.23 26.72 -22.14
C LYS A 121 22.36 26.82 -20.64
N ILE A 122 22.06 25.73 -19.95
CA ILE A 122 22.20 25.61 -18.51
C ILE A 122 23.66 25.30 -18.20
N ALA A 123 24.23 26.02 -17.23
CA ALA A 123 25.63 25.91 -16.82
C ALA A 123 25.94 24.56 -16.15
N PRO A 124 27.17 24.04 -16.23
CA PRO A 124 27.58 22.87 -15.48
C PRO A 124 27.64 23.14 -13.96
N GLY A 125 27.41 22.11 -13.15
CA GLY A 125 27.65 22.14 -11.70
C GLY A 125 26.66 21.30 -10.91
N LYS A 126 26.66 21.46 -9.58
CA LYS A 126 25.81 20.69 -8.67
C LYS A 126 24.44 21.36 -8.52
N TYR A 127 23.38 20.65 -8.85
CA TYR A 127 22.01 21.10 -8.71
C TYR A 127 21.35 20.38 -7.54
N THR A 128 20.85 21.16 -6.58
CA THR A 128 20.27 20.64 -5.34
C THR A 128 18.87 21.23 -5.15
N PHE A 129 17.88 20.33 -5.06
CA PHE A 129 16.48 20.66 -4.78
C PHE A 129 16.07 19.96 -3.49
N VAL A 130 15.47 20.67 -2.55
CA VAL A 130 15.02 20.11 -1.27
C VAL A 130 13.52 20.31 -1.13
N VAL A 131 12.81 19.28 -0.68
CA VAL A 131 11.37 19.28 -0.43
C VAL A 131 11.15 18.51 0.88
N GLY A 132 10.78 19.23 1.93
CA GLY A 132 10.77 18.68 3.29
C GLY A 132 12.18 18.20 3.69
N ASP A 133 12.27 16.97 4.23
CA ASP A 133 13.54 16.39 4.68
C ASP A 133 14.32 15.66 3.57
N ARG A 134 13.79 15.68 2.33
CA ARG A 134 14.37 14.94 1.20
C ARG A 134 15.03 15.90 0.22
N SER A 135 16.16 15.50 -0.35
CA SER A 135 16.83 16.24 -1.42
C SER A 135 17.04 15.43 -2.68
N VAL A 136 17.06 16.12 -3.81
CA VAL A 136 17.47 15.63 -5.13
C VAL A 136 18.72 16.39 -5.52
N GLU A 137 19.83 15.68 -5.62
CA GLU A 137 21.14 16.24 -5.92
C GLU A 137 21.76 15.53 -7.12
N PHE A 138 22.21 16.29 -8.12
CA PHE A 138 22.97 15.72 -9.24
C PHE A 138 23.95 16.72 -9.84
N ASN A 139 25.02 16.19 -10.41
CA ASN A 139 26.01 16.97 -11.15
C ASN A 139 25.63 17.06 -12.63
N TRP A 140 25.35 18.26 -13.11
CA TRP A 140 25.02 18.53 -14.50
C TRP A 140 26.28 18.95 -15.28
N LYS A 141 26.45 18.42 -16.50
CA LYS A 141 27.61 18.72 -17.36
C LYS A 141 27.45 20.01 -18.18
N GLY A 142 26.32 20.70 -18.06
CA GLY A 142 25.94 21.81 -18.91
C GLY A 142 25.29 21.34 -20.22
N GLY A 143 24.38 22.12 -20.78
CA GLY A 143 23.66 21.71 -22.00
C GLY A 143 22.35 22.44 -22.26
N LYS A 144 21.49 21.85 -23.10
CA LYS A 144 20.20 22.43 -23.49
C LYS A 144 19.15 22.25 -22.38
N LEU A 145 18.14 23.12 -22.34
CA LEU A 145 17.03 23.03 -21.36
C LEU A 145 16.33 21.67 -21.38
N ASN A 146 16.02 21.14 -22.57
CA ASN A 146 15.30 19.86 -22.68
C ASN A 146 16.07 18.73 -21.98
N ASP A 147 17.39 18.65 -22.22
CA ASP A 147 18.24 17.59 -21.67
C ASP A 147 18.35 17.72 -20.15
N PHE A 148 18.43 18.95 -19.63
CA PHE A 148 18.41 19.21 -18.20
C PHE A 148 17.07 18.79 -17.56
N VAL A 149 15.94 19.14 -18.17
CA VAL A 149 14.61 18.75 -17.67
C VAL A 149 14.44 17.23 -17.66
N THR A 150 14.89 16.54 -18.71
CA THR A 150 14.91 15.08 -18.73
C THR A 150 15.81 14.51 -17.63
N SER A 151 16.98 15.11 -17.39
CA SER A 151 17.89 14.69 -16.32
C SER A 151 17.26 14.91 -14.94
N LEU A 152 16.69 16.08 -14.67
CA LEU A 152 16.03 16.40 -13.40
C LEU A 152 14.86 15.44 -13.14
N ASN A 153 13.98 15.21 -14.12
CA ASN A 153 12.85 14.28 -13.97
C ASN A 153 13.31 12.84 -13.73
N LYS A 154 14.46 12.42 -14.29
CA LYS A 154 15.05 11.10 -14.04
C LYS A 154 15.57 10.95 -12.59
N HIS A 155 16.14 12.01 -12.01
CA HIS A 155 16.66 12.00 -10.63
C HIS A 155 15.62 12.46 -9.60
N GLY A 156 14.49 13.02 -10.04
CA GLY A 156 13.49 13.67 -9.20
C GLY A 156 12.75 12.76 -8.23
N ASN A 157 12.77 11.43 -8.43
CA ASN A 157 12.28 10.40 -7.48
C ASN A 157 10.90 10.70 -6.85
N ASN A 158 9.93 11.16 -7.64
CA ASN A 158 8.58 11.54 -7.19
C ASN A 158 8.57 12.66 -6.11
N LEU A 159 9.62 13.48 -6.07
CA LEU A 159 9.78 14.62 -5.17
C LEU A 159 9.64 15.95 -5.90
N ILE A 160 10.27 16.05 -7.07
CA ILE A 160 10.25 17.25 -7.92
C ILE A 160 10.06 16.85 -9.39
N LYS A 161 9.36 17.70 -10.12
CA LYS A 161 9.19 17.63 -11.56
C LYS A 161 9.57 18.96 -12.20
N ALA A 162 10.10 18.88 -13.42
CA ALA A 162 10.32 20.02 -14.27
C ALA A 162 9.63 19.86 -15.63
N SER A 163 9.19 20.97 -16.20
CA SER A 163 8.58 20.99 -17.53
C SER A 163 8.91 22.28 -18.29
N LEU A 164 8.82 22.23 -19.61
CA LEU A 164 9.03 23.39 -20.48
C LEU A 164 7.71 23.78 -21.15
N ILE A 165 7.38 25.06 -21.06
CA ILE A 165 6.23 25.67 -21.71
C ILE A 165 6.73 26.48 -22.91
N GLY A 166 6.15 26.26 -24.09
CA GLY A 166 6.43 27.09 -25.27
C GLY A 166 5.65 28.40 -25.20
N ILE A 167 6.34 29.54 -25.34
CA ILE A 167 5.71 30.87 -25.30
C ILE A 167 5.57 31.43 -26.72
N SER A 168 6.63 31.30 -27.52
CA SER A 168 6.69 31.67 -28.94
C SER A 168 7.60 30.70 -29.70
N SER A 169 7.86 30.96 -30.99
CA SER A 169 8.77 30.14 -31.81
C SER A 169 10.20 30.12 -31.27
N ASP A 170 10.63 31.17 -30.57
CA ASP A 170 11.98 31.40 -30.05
C ASP A 170 12.08 31.47 -28.52
N LYS A 171 10.97 31.58 -27.78
CA LYS A 171 10.94 31.67 -26.30
C LYS A 171 10.24 30.49 -25.63
N LYS A 172 10.73 30.12 -24.44
CA LYS A 172 10.19 29.08 -23.56
C LYS A 172 10.16 29.58 -22.10
N ALA A 173 9.38 28.93 -21.25
CA ALA A 173 9.52 29.02 -19.79
C ALA A 173 9.79 27.63 -19.18
N LEU A 174 10.51 27.61 -18.08
CA LEU A 174 10.78 26.45 -17.25
C LEU A 174 9.87 26.49 -16.02
N VAL A 175 9.29 25.34 -15.67
CA VAL A 175 8.53 25.16 -14.44
C VAL A 175 9.27 24.19 -13.55
N PHE A 176 9.40 24.53 -12.27
CA PHE A 176 9.73 23.57 -11.20
C PHE A 176 8.50 23.36 -10.32
N GLU A 177 8.20 22.11 -10.02
CA GLU A 177 7.02 21.67 -9.29
C GLU A 177 7.43 20.66 -8.22
N SER A 178 7.13 20.95 -6.96
CA SER A 178 7.15 19.94 -5.90
C SER A 178 5.98 18.99 -6.10
N LEU A 179 6.22 17.69 -5.91
CA LEU A 179 5.19 16.65 -5.98
C LEU A 179 4.65 16.30 -4.59
N LYS A 180 5.07 17.04 -3.56
CA LYS A 180 4.61 16.88 -2.18
C LYS A 180 3.92 18.18 -1.72
N PRO A 181 2.60 18.13 -1.46
CA PRO A 181 1.89 19.29 -0.94
C PRO A 181 2.20 19.54 0.54
N GLY A 182 1.74 20.66 1.08
CA GLY A 182 1.87 21.00 2.50
C GLY A 182 3.03 21.96 2.79
N ILE A 183 2.87 22.79 3.81
CA ILE A 183 3.80 23.87 4.16
C ILE A 183 5.18 23.36 4.58
N LYS A 184 5.25 22.14 5.11
CA LYS A 184 6.52 21.47 5.45
C LYS A 184 7.29 21.03 4.20
N ASN A 185 6.61 20.85 3.07
CA ASN A 185 7.19 20.36 1.82
C ASN A 185 7.47 21.50 0.81
N LYS A 186 7.86 22.67 1.31
CA LYS A 186 8.28 23.79 0.46
C LYS A 186 9.48 23.40 -0.40
N LEU A 187 9.49 23.89 -1.64
CA LEU A 187 10.58 23.69 -2.58
C LEU A 187 11.71 24.68 -2.28
N ILE A 188 12.86 24.18 -1.84
CA ILE A 188 14.08 24.95 -1.64
C ILE A 188 15.06 24.64 -2.76
N LEU A 189 15.63 25.70 -3.34
CA LEU A 189 16.66 25.64 -4.37
C LEU A 189 18.01 25.97 -3.74
N LYS A 190 19.02 25.12 -3.97
CA LYS A 190 20.39 25.32 -3.47
C LYS A 190 21.41 25.14 -4.59
N ASP A 191 22.65 25.56 -4.34
CA ASP A 191 23.76 25.46 -5.29
C ASP A 191 23.38 26.06 -6.66
N GLN A 192 23.71 25.38 -7.77
CA GLN A 192 23.41 25.84 -9.12
C GLN A 192 21.91 25.88 -9.45
N ALA A 193 21.06 25.23 -8.64
CA ALA A 193 19.62 25.32 -8.84
C ALA A 193 19.10 26.73 -8.50
N LEU A 194 19.62 27.35 -7.43
CA LEU A 194 19.27 28.72 -7.06
C LEU A 194 19.82 29.72 -8.08
N GLU A 195 21.09 29.57 -8.49
CA GLU A 195 21.70 30.43 -9.50
C GLU A 195 20.95 30.38 -10.84
N LEU A 196 20.59 29.17 -11.29
CA LEU A 196 19.77 29.00 -12.49
C LEU A 196 18.43 29.70 -12.31
N ALA A 197 17.70 29.43 -11.23
CA ALA A 197 16.37 30.00 -10.99
C ALA A 197 16.37 31.52 -10.91
N THR A 198 17.42 32.13 -10.34
CA THR A 198 17.59 33.58 -10.36
C THR A 198 17.91 34.10 -11.76
N SER A 199 18.78 33.41 -12.52
CA SER A 199 19.16 33.84 -13.88
C SER A 199 18.00 33.82 -14.89
N ILE A 200 17.00 32.96 -14.66
CA ILE A 200 15.83 32.82 -15.53
C ILE A 200 14.58 33.52 -14.96
N ASP A 201 14.75 34.41 -13.98
CA ASP A 201 13.64 35.18 -13.39
C ASP A 201 12.52 34.30 -12.80
N MET A 202 12.90 33.16 -12.22
CA MET A 202 11.99 32.30 -11.48
C MET A 202 11.89 32.73 -10.01
N VAL A 203 13.02 33.13 -9.42
CA VAL A 203 13.10 33.55 -8.02
C VAL A 203 14.04 34.74 -7.84
N SER A 204 13.76 35.60 -6.88
CA SER A 204 14.65 36.68 -6.44
C SER A 204 15.25 36.32 -5.08
N PRO A 205 16.58 36.40 -4.88
CA PRO A 205 17.18 36.11 -3.59
C PRO A 205 16.70 37.11 -2.54
N VAL A 206 16.36 36.61 -1.35
CA VAL A 206 15.97 37.42 -0.20
C VAL A 206 16.99 37.19 0.90
N LYS A 207 17.67 38.26 1.29
CA LYS A 207 18.56 38.24 2.45
C LYS A 207 17.70 38.24 3.71
N VAL A 208 17.72 37.14 4.46
CA VAL A 208 17.14 37.08 5.80
C VAL A 208 18.04 37.91 6.70
N GLU A 209 17.63 39.13 7.05
CA GLU A 209 18.38 39.96 7.99
C GLU A 209 17.82 39.74 9.41
N PRO A 210 18.52 38.97 10.26
CA PRO A 210 18.09 38.79 11.64
C PRO A 210 18.13 40.13 12.37
N THR A 211 17.03 40.48 13.01
CA THR A 211 16.91 41.67 13.84
C THR A 211 17.09 41.26 15.30
N ALA A 212 18.07 41.83 16.01
CA ALA A 212 18.25 41.53 17.42
C ALA A 212 17.03 41.94 18.24
N MET A 213 16.57 41.06 19.13
CA MET A 213 15.52 41.39 20.08
C MET A 213 16.04 42.45 21.06
N ALA A 214 15.30 43.54 21.22
CA ALA A 214 15.62 44.56 22.21
C ALA A 214 15.32 44.02 23.62
N LEU A 215 16.37 43.63 24.34
CA LEU A 215 16.28 43.12 25.70
C LEU A 215 16.82 44.14 26.71
N SER A 216 16.17 44.22 27.87
CA SER A 216 16.63 45.00 29.03
C SER A 216 16.72 44.09 30.25
N GLN A 217 17.79 44.21 31.04
CA GLN A 217 17.95 43.43 32.27
C GLN A 217 16.80 43.66 33.26
N ASP A 218 16.17 44.84 33.24
CA ASP A 218 15.02 45.19 34.09
C ASP A 218 13.73 44.43 33.71
N THR A 219 13.68 43.85 32.52
CA THR A 219 12.52 43.07 32.02
C THR A 219 12.61 41.57 32.35
N PHE A 220 13.74 41.13 32.91
CA PHE A 220 13.92 39.74 33.30
C PHE A 220 13.18 39.45 34.62
N THR A 221 12.20 38.57 34.54
CA THR A 221 11.48 38.06 35.70
C THR A 221 11.96 36.67 36.08
N CYS A 222 11.75 36.32 37.36
CA CYS A 222 11.93 34.96 37.83
C CYS A 222 10.65 34.18 37.45
N PRO A 223 10.72 33.07 36.71
CA PRO A 223 9.58 32.21 36.42
C PRO A 223 8.74 31.90 37.68
N ALA A 224 7.43 32.13 37.61
CA ALA A 224 6.52 32.03 38.75
C ALA A 224 6.42 30.62 39.36
N THR A 225 6.87 29.59 38.63
CA THR A 225 6.96 28.19 39.08
C THR A 225 8.09 27.95 40.09
N PHE A 226 8.93 28.94 40.40
CA PHE A 226 10.01 28.81 41.40
C PHE A 226 9.59 29.06 42.85
N ALA A 227 8.34 29.44 43.10
CA ALA A 227 7.86 29.84 44.41
C ALA A 227 6.75 28.91 44.94
N GLN A 228 7.03 27.61 45.06
CA GLN A 228 6.30 26.76 46.01
C GLN A 228 7.30 25.85 46.74
N ASN A 229 7.97 26.43 47.73
CA ASN A 229 8.21 25.67 48.95
C ASN A 229 6.89 25.76 49.74
N PRO A 230 6.25 24.66 50.17
CA PRO A 230 5.04 24.76 50.97
C PRO A 230 5.39 25.55 52.23
N GLN A 231 4.81 26.75 52.37
CA GLN A 231 4.86 27.47 53.63
C GLN A 231 4.22 26.58 54.69
N ALA A 232 4.92 26.42 55.83
CA ALA A 232 4.36 25.87 57.04
C ALA A 232 2.98 26.50 57.32
N PRO A 233 1.98 25.73 57.77
CA PRO A 233 0.63 26.24 57.96
C PRO A 233 0.67 27.40 58.96
N GLU A 234 0.12 28.54 58.56
CA GLU A 234 -0.18 29.64 59.46
C GLU A 234 -1.10 29.13 60.57
N GLU A 235 -0.78 29.47 61.82
CA GLU A 235 -1.57 29.14 63.00
C GLU A 235 -3.02 29.63 62.84
N GLU A 236 -3.95 28.69 62.64
CA GLU A 236 -5.37 28.99 62.70
C GLU A 236 -5.84 29.18 64.15
N ASN A 237 -6.47 30.33 64.35
CA ASN A 237 -7.22 30.78 65.53
C ASN A 237 -8.26 29.73 66.01
N PRO A 238 -8.33 29.38 67.31
CA PRO A 238 -9.19 28.28 67.76
C PRO A 238 -10.62 28.76 68.05
N GLN A 239 -11.61 28.33 67.26
CA GLN A 239 -13.01 28.34 67.72
C GLN A 239 -13.99 27.43 66.93
N ALA A 240 -14.50 26.41 67.65
CA ALA A 240 -15.81 25.73 67.53
C ALA A 240 -15.93 24.50 66.57
N PRO A 241 -16.94 23.61 66.76
CA PRO A 241 -16.77 22.38 67.52
C PRO A 241 -17.07 21.07 66.75
N MET A 242 -16.64 19.98 67.37
CA MET A 242 -16.79 18.56 67.02
C MET A 242 -18.10 18.17 66.32
N ALA A 243 -17.95 17.42 65.23
CA ALA A 243 -18.93 16.44 64.76
C ALA A 243 -18.20 15.15 64.37
N GLU A 244 -18.66 14.04 64.93
CA GLU A 244 -18.15 12.68 64.75
C GLU A 244 -18.58 12.08 63.40
N GLY A 245 -17.72 11.22 62.85
CA GLY A 245 -18.12 10.07 62.02
C GLY A 245 -17.94 10.20 60.51
N GLU A 246 -16.90 9.55 59.97
CA GLU A 246 -16.99 8.36 59.09
C GLU A 246 -15.73 8.22 58.22
N ASP A 247 -15.32 6.96 58.05
CA ASP A 247 -14.09 6.49 57.40
C ASP A 247 -13.86 7.06 55.98
N VAL A 248 -12.66 7.62 55.75
CA VAL A 248 -12.02 7.64 54.43
C VAL A 248 -10.55 7.31 54.60
N GLN A 249 -10.18 6.08 54.25
CA GLN A 249 -8.83 5.75 53.83
C GLN A 249 -8.52 6.59 52.59
N ASN A 250 -7.58 7.53 52.68
CA ASN A 250 -6.93 8.11 51.51
C ASN A 250 -5.47 8.44 51.82
N ALA A 251 -4.64 8.11 50.85
CA ALA A 251 -3.20 8.13 50.86
C ALA A 251 -2.63 9.52 51.20
N GLU A 252 -1.74 9.56 52.18
CA GLU A 252 -0.65 10.54 52.21
C GLU A 252 0.30 10.19 51.06
N GLU A 253 0.02 10.73 49.88
CA GLU A 253 1.00 10.82 48.82
C GLU A 253 1.97 11.93 49.23
N GLU A 254 3.03 11.56 49.97
CA GLU A 254 4.20 12.43 50.11
C GLU A 254 4.63 12.81 48.70
N ALA A 255 4.49 14.11 48.37
CA ALA A 255 4.94 14.66 47.10
C ALA A 255 6.46 14.47 47.02
N ALA A 256 6.90 13.36 46.40
CA ALA A 256 8.29 13.12 46.14
C ALA A 256 8.84 14.29 45.32
N LEU A 257 9.85 14.99 45.87
CA LEU A 257 10.59 16.01 45.14
C LEU A 257 11.06 15.43 43.81
N SER A 258 10.96 16.23 42.74
CA SER A 258 11.41 15.79 41.41
C SER A 258 12.88 15.36 41.47
N PRO A 259 13.37 14.44 40.61
CA PRO A 259 14.78 14.03 40.59
C PRO A 259 15.79 15.20 40.39
N LEU A 260 15.29 16.37 39.98
CA LEU A 260 16.05 17.61 39.75
C LEU A 260 16.09 18.53 40.99
N GLU A 261 15.37 18.17 42.04
CA GLU A 261 15.28 18.88 43.31
C GLU A 261 15.66 17.96 44.46
N GLN A 262 16.51 18.45 45.35
CA GLN A 262 16.92 17.77 46.58
C GLN A 262 16.77 18.77 47.70
N GLU A 263 16.25 18.32 48.84
CA GLU A 263 16.16 19.12 50.04
C GLU A 263 17.55 19.70 50.36
N GLY A 264 17.69 21.03 50.46
CA GLY A 264 19.00 21.69 50.69
C GLY A 264 19.73 22.21 49.46
N LEU A 265 19.27 21.92 48.24
CA LEU A 265 19.74 22.66 47.05
C LEU A 265 19.22 24.10 47.06
N PRO A 266 20.01 25.08 46.57
CA PRO A 266 19.51 26.42 46.34
C PRO A 266 18.29 26.38 45.41
N PRO A 267 17.22 27.13 45.71
CA PRO A 267 16.10 27.26 44.79
C PRO A 267 16.60 27.88 43.49
N LEU A 268 15.93 27.54 42.38
CA LEU A 268 16.19 28.17 41.11
C LEU A 268 15.89 29.68 41.22
N SER A 269 16.84 30.52 40.84
CA SER A 269 16.75 31.97 41.03
C SER A 269 17.20 32.74 39.79
N LYS A 270 16.76 33.98 39.68
CA LYS A 270 17.30 34.95 38.71
C LYS A 270 18.62 35.59 39.19
N ASP A 271 19.05 35.29 40.42
CA ASP A 271 20.25 35.87 41.00
C ASP A 271 21.48 35.50 40.15
N HIS A 272 22.35 36.49 39.94
CA HIS A 272 23.55 36.36 39.11
C HIS A 272 23.30 36.04 37.62
N VAL A 273 22.05 36.05 37.15
CA VAL A 273 21.74 36.11 35.71
C VAL A 273 22.13 37.50 35.19
N ALA A 274 22.97 37.54 34.16
CA ALA A 274 23.52 38.79 33.64
C ALA A 274 23.32 38.93 32.14
N LEU A 275 22.84 40.11 31.70
CA LEU A 275 22.85 40.49 30.30
C LEU A 275 24.25 41.03 29.96
N THR A 276 24.94 40.36 29.04
CA THR A 276 26.25 40.74 28.52
C THR A 276 26.12 41.34 27.12
N LYS A 277 27.21 41.91 26.58
CA LYS A 277 27.23 42.46 25.21
C LYS A 277 26.89 41.42 24.13
N ASN A 278 27.14 40.14 24.41
CA ASN A 278 27.03 39.08 23.42
C ASN A 278 25.89 38.10 23.73
N GLY A 279 25.16 38.29 24.84
CA GLY A 279 24.23 37.26 25.30
C GLY A 279 23.79 37.35 26.75
N ILE A 280 23.06 36.35 27.23
CA ILE A 280 22.60 36.20 28.61
C ILE A 280 23.40 35.08 29.27
N PHE A 281 24.02 35.38 30.41
CA PHE A 281 24.69 34.41 31.26
C PHE A 281 23.72 33.89 32.32
N ILE A 282 23.60 32.58 32.45
CA ILE A 282 22.75 31.90 33.42
C ILE A 282 23.62 30.94 34.25
N PRO A 283 23.83 31.20 35.55
CA PRO A 283 24.66 30.35 36.41
C PRO A 283 23.99 29.00 36.69
N ALA A 284 24.70 28.09 37.37
CA ALA A 284 24.11 26.92 37.98
C ALA A 284 22.95 27.32 38.90
N ARG A 285 21.82 26.61 38.84
CA ARG A 285 20.57 26.97 39.51
C ARG A 285 20.00 28.35 39.12
N GLY A 286 20.42 28.88 37.96
CA GLY A 286 19.90 30.12 37.39
C GLY A 286 18.65 29.90 36.53
N GLY A 287 17.79 30.91 36.44
CA GLY A 287 16.65 30.90 35.53
C GLY A 287 16.19 32.30 35.13
N VAL A 288 15.68 32.44 33.90
CA VAL A 288 15.20 33.72 33.38
C VAL A 288 13.97 33.53 32.51
N GLU A 289 12.99 34.42 32.67
CA GLU A 289 11.86 34.55 31.77
C GLU A 289 12.09 35.76 30.86
N ILE A 290 12.11 35.53 29.55
CA ILE A 290 12.31 36.53 28.51
C ILE A 290 10.94 36.80 27.85
N PRO A 291 10.35 37.99 28.01
CA PRO A 291 9.06 38.30 27.41
C PRO A 291 9.16 38.36 25.87
N ILE A 292 8.16 37.82 25.17
CA ILE A 292 8.05 37.94 23.71
C ILE A 292 7.24 39.21 23.40
N PRO A 293 7.84 40.21 22.72
CA PRO A 293 7.15 41.45 22.34
C PRO A 293 5.84 41.20 21.56
N GLU A 294 4.77 41.92 21.91
CA GLU A 294 3.46 41.77 21.24
C GLU A 294 3.51 42.06 19.73
N ALA A 295 4.36 42.97 19.29
CA ALA A 295 4.56 43.28 17.87
C ALA A 295 5.01 42.05 17.06
N LEU A 296 5.84 41.18 17.64
CA LEU A 296 6.30 39.96 16.97
C LEU A 296 5.21 38.89 16.90
N LYS A 297 4.29 38.89 17.88
CA LYS A 297 3.15 37.97 17.95
C LYS A 297 2.05 38.35 16.95
N ALA A 298 1.79 39.64 16.78
CA ALA A 298 0.78 40.16 15.86
C ALA A 298 1.07 39.81 14.38
N GLU A 299 2.34 39.63 14.02
CA GLU A 299 2.74 39.30 12.65
C GLU A 299 2.69 37.80 12.34
N GLY A 300 2.66 36.92 13.35
CA GLY A 300 2.47 35.46 13.24
C GLY A 300 3.49 34.68 12.39
N LYS A 301 4.44 35.37 11.75
CA LYS A 301 5.40 34.82 10.78
C LYS A 301 6.84 34.87 11.27
N GLN A 302 7.10 35.37 12.47
CA GLN A 302 8.45 35.56 12.98
C GLN A 302 9.00 34.25 13.60
N VAL A 303 10.29 34.01 13.39
CA VAL A 303 11.09 32.97 14.07
C VAL A 303 12.05 33.67 15.03
N ILE A 304 12.25 33.10 16.21
CA ILE A 304 13.23 33.55 17.19
C ILE A 304 14.38 32.54 17.21
N ASP A 305 15.58 33.00 16.87
CA ASP A 305 16.81 32.20 16.87
C ASP A 305 17.79 32.66 17.94
N PHE A 306 18.37 31.70 18.65
CA PHE A 306 19.52 31.92 19.54
C PHE A 306 20.35 30.64 19.70
N THR A 307 21.53 30.78 20.31
CA THR A 307 22.44 29.68 20.60
C THR A 307 22.67 29.59 22.10
N ILE A 308 22.75 28.37 22.64
CA ILE A 308 23.11 28.09 24.02
C ILE A 308 24.44 27.34 24.00
N ASP A 309 25.43 27.92 24.65
CA ASP A 309 26.70 27.28 24.99
C ASP A 309 26.65 26.80 26.44
N VAL A 310 27.01 25.54 26.67
CA VAL A 310 26.98 24.89 27.98
C VAL A 310 28.41 24.65 28.44
N LYS A 311 28.79 25.31 29.53
CA LYS A 311 30.14 25.21 30.07
C LYS A 311 30.12 24.49 31.41
N GLN A 312 31.00 23.49 31.56
CA GLN A 312 31.23 22.84 32.84
C GLN A 312 31.88 23.82 33.82
N THR A 313 31.35 23.87 35.04
CA THR A 313 31.87 24.66 36.16
C THR A 313 32.02 23.77 37.41
N GLU A 314 32.52 24.33 38.51
CA GLU A 314 32.59 23.61 39.77
C GLU A 314 31.17 23.31 40.30
N ASP A 315 30.93 22.07 40.72
CA ASP A 315 29.61 21.67 41.19
C ASP A 315 29.32 22.24 42.58
N ILE A 316 28.25 23.03 42.69
CA ILE A 316 27.86 23.68 43.95
C ILE A 316 27.53 22.67 45.07
N THR A 317 27.14 21.44 44.73
CA THR A 317 26.88 20.38 45.72
C THR A 317 28.14 19.99 46.48
N ILE A 318 29.32 20.09 45.88
CA ILE A 318 30.60 19.82 46.57
C ILE A 318 30.79 20.80 47.71
N ALA A 319 30.60 22.10 47.43
CA ALA A 319 30.72 23.15 48.43
C ALA A 319 29.65 23.04 49.52
N ILE A 320 28.42 22.63 49.16
CA ILE A 320 27.32 22.44 50.12
C ILE A 320 27.58 21.21 51.00
N ASN A 321 27.96 20.07 50.43
CA ASN A 321 28.26 18.84 51.17
C ASN A 321 29.42 18.98 52.14
N ASN A 322 30.44 19.76 51.77
CA ASN A 322 31.56 20.07 52.67
C ASN A 322 31.12 20.88 53.90
N ARG A 323 30.00 21.61 53.83
CA ARG A 323 29.40 22.29 54.99
C ARG A 323 28.53 21.37 55.84
N ILE A 324 28.05 20.26 55.30
CA ILE A 324 27.14 19.30 55.96
C ILE A 324 27.92 18.30 56.84
N GLN A 325 29.24 18.18 56.72
CA GLN A 325 30.01 17.21 57.52
C GLN A 325 29.76 17.38 59.04
N HIS A 326 29.16 16.35 59.64
CA HIS A 326 28.89 16.30 61.07
C HIS A 326 30.19 16.12 61.87
N PRO A 327 30.27 16.64 63.11
CA PRO A 327 31.40 16.37 63.99
C PRO A 327 31.57 14.86 64.18
N VAL A 328 32.77 14.34 63.94
CA VAL A 328 33.13 12.95 64.23
C VAL A 328 33.92 12.94 65.53
N LEU A 329 33.55 12.09 66.48
CA LEU A 329 34.35 11.92 67.70
C LEU A 329 35.71 11.34 67.31
N PRO A 330 36.83 11.91 67.83
CA PRO A 330 38.15 11.39 67.52
C PRO A 330 38.31 9.97 68.08
N ASP A 331 39.04 9.12 67.36
CA ASP A 331 39.41 7.80 67.86
C ASP A 331 40.15 7.92 69.19
N PRO A 332 39.88 7.05 70.17
CA PRO A 332 40.57 7.09 71.44
C PRO A 332 42.07 6.86 71.21
N GLY A 333 42.88 7.85 71.57
CA GLY A 333 44.32 7.73 71.49
C GLY A 333 44.82 6.62 72.41
N PHE A 334 45.94 6.00 72.03
CA PHE A 334 46.67 5.06 72.87
C PHE A 334 48.08 5.60 73.14
N ILE A 335 48.64 5.18 74.27
CA ILE A 335 50.05 5.41 74.56
C ILE A 335 50.72 4.10 74.94
N THR A 336 51.91 3.87 74.38
CA THR A 336 52.71 2.68 74.66
C THR A 336 54.01 3.10 75.33
N PHE A 337 54.27 2.58 76.53
CA PHE A 337 55.53 2.81 77.22
C PHE A 337 56.06 1.54 77.87
N LYS A 338 57.32 1.20 77.57
CA LYS A 338 58.02 0.00 78.07
C LYS A 338 57.25 -1.32 77.87
N GLY A 339 56.58 -1.46 76.73
CA GLY A 339 55.92 -2.70 76.32
C GLY A 339 54.51 -2.91 76.87
N ILE A 340 53.95 -1.91 77.55
CA ILE A 340 52.53 -1.90 77.96
C ILE A 340 51.85 -0.78 77.17
N THR A 341 50.81 -1.14 76.40
CA THR A 341 49.93 -0.18 75.71
C THR A 341 48.72 0.04 76.57
N VAL A 342 48.43 1.31 76.87
CA VAL A 342 47.19 1.74 77.49
C VAL A 342 46.40 2.46 76.41
N GLU A 343 45.29 1.87 76.01
CA GLU A 343 44.34 2.45 75.07
C GLU A 343 43.25 3.16 75.88
N ASN A 344 42.86 4.36 75.47
CA ASN A 344 41.75 5.05 76.10
C ASN A 344 40.43 4.37 75.68
N ASP A 345 39.41 4.35 76.53
CA ASP A 345 38.11 3.80 76.14
C ASP A 345 37.47 4.70 75.06
N GLN A 346 36.68 4.10 74.17
CA GLN A 346 35.86 4.88 73.23
C GLN A 346 34.90 5.77 74.03
N SER A 347 34.72 7.01 73.57
CA SER A 347 33.83 7.96 74.25
C SER A 347 32.38 7.49 74.18
N ASP A 348 31.77 7.14 75.31
CA ASP A 348 30.35 6.74 75.44
C ASP A 348 29.34 7.90 75.22
N THR A 349 29.82 9.07 74.78
CA THR A 349 28.97 10.23 74.48
C THR A 349 28.27 10.06 73.14
N THR A 350 26.94 10.13 73.14
CA THR A 350 26.15 10.31 71.90
C THR A 350 26.23 11.77 71.46
N LEU A 351 26.61 12.02 70.21
CA LEU A 351 26.47 13.35 69.63
C LEU A 351 24.98 13.73 69.60
N PRO A 352 24.61 14.99 69.89
CA PRO A 352 23.23 15.43 69.75
C PRO A 352 22.74 15.17 68.32
N GLU A 353 21.52 14.64 68.15
CA GLU A 353 20.89 14.60 66.83
C GLU A 353 20.84 16.04 66.28
N ALA A 354 21.35 16.23 65.07
CA ALA A 354 21.32 17.53 64.40
C ALA A 354 19.86 17.93 64.20
N GLN A 355 19.40 18.93 64.95
CA GLN A 355 18.06 19.46 64.79
C GLN A 355 17.98 20.25 63.49
N GLY A 356 17.32 19.66 62.48
CA GLY A 356 16.95 20.30 61.22
C GLY A 356 18.12 20.49 60.25
N GLY A 357 18.28 19.57 59.30
CA GLY A 357 19.22 19.73 58.21
C GLY A 357 19.28 18.51 57.30
N ILE A 358 19.01 18.75 56.02
CA ILE A 358 19.31 17.98 54.80
C ILE A 358 19.66 16.50 55.04
N THR A 359 18.77 15.61 54.59
CA THR A 359 18.84 14.14 54.72
C THR A 359 19.93 13.51 53.85
N GLY A 360 21.20 13.82 54.12
CA GLY A 360 22.37 13.21 53.48
C GLY A 360 23.11 14.09 52.47
N PRO A 361 24.24 13.61 51.91
CA PRO A 361 25.01 14.36 50.92
C PRO A 361 24.20 14.57 49.63
N LEU A 362 24.16 15.81 49.14
CA LEU A 362 23.54 16.19 47.88
C LEU A 362 24.29 15.59 46.70
N ASN A 363 23.57 15.02 45.75
CA ASN A 363 24.15 14.52 44.51
C ASN A 363 24.16 15.63 43.43
N PRO A 364 25.19 15.70 42.57
CA PRO A 364 25.16 16.53 41.37
C PRO A 364 23.87 16.34 40.56
N VAL A 365 23.26 17.45 40.15
CA VAL A 365 22.08 17.44 39.27
C VAL A 365 22.54 17.75 37.84
N GLU A 366 22.19 16.85 36.93
CA GLU A 366 22.36 17.06 35.49
C GLU A 366 21.01 17.14 34.79
N ASP A 367 20.82 18.21 34.03
CA ASP A 367 19.61 18.47 33.25
C ASP A 367 20.03 18.93 31.85
N SER A 368 19.35 18.42 30.83
CA SER A 368 19.56 18.77 29.42
C SER A 368 18.40 19.61 28.84
N ASN A 369 17.35 19.86 29.64
CA ASN A 369 16.12 20.52 29.20
C ASN A 369 16.06 21.95 29.71
N PHE A 370 16.60 22.88 28.90
CA PHE A 370 16.80 24.27 29.34
C PHE A 370 15.70 25.24 28.94
N VAL A 371 14.92 24.93 27.91
CA VAL A 371 14.08 25.90 27.20
C VAL A 371 12.61 25.50 27.24
N PHE A 372 11.78 26.41 27.71
CA PHE A 372 10.34 26.26 27.83
C PHE A 372 9.63 27.47 27.22
N ILE A 373 8.45 27.26 26.68
CA ILE A 373 7.54 28.33 26.24
C ILE A 373 6.43 28.44 27.27
N LYS A 374 6.22 29.66 27.78
CA LYS A 374 5.13 29.96 28.71
C LYS A 374 4.00 30.65 27.97
N ASN A 375 2.80 30.08 28.04
CA ASN A 375 1.61 30.57 27.37
C ASN A 375 0.90 31.66 28.18
N ALA A 376 -0.06 32.33 27.55
CA ALA A 376 -0.88 33.37 28.17
C ALA A 376 -1.70 32.86 29.38
N ASP A 377 -2.10 31.59 29.38
CA ASP A 377 -2.81 30.90 30.47
C ASP A 377 -1.89 30.49 31.64
N GLY A 378 -0.58 30.68 31.50
CA GLY A 378 0.42 30.31 32.50
C GLY A 378 0.97 28.89 32.36
N SER A 379 0.47 28.08 31.43
CA SER A 379 1.03 26.76 31.13
C SER A 379 2.43 26.88 30.54
N GLU A 380 3.33 25.97 30.91
CA GLU A 380 4.68 25.86 30.36
C GLU A 380 4.78 24.59 29.50
N ILE A 381 5.24 24.75 28.25
CA ILE A 381 5.49 23.66 27.32
C ILE A 381 7.00 23.57 27.10
N GLN A 382 7.58 22.40 27.34
CA GLN A 382 8.97 22.14 26.97
C GLN A 382 9.13 22.24 25.45
N LEU A 383 10.19 22.91 24.99
CA LEU A 383 10.40 23.08 23.57
C LEU A 383 10.65 21.71 22.88
N PRO A 384 9.97 21.37 21.77
CA PRO A 384 10.17 20.11 21.06
C PRO A 384 11.61 19.92 20.58
N GLU A 385 12.08 18.67 20.51
CA GLU A 385 13.44 18.35 20.05
C GLU A 385 13.73 18.91 18.64
N ASP A 386 12.73 18.93 17.75
CA ASP A 386 12.86 19.47 16.38
C ASP A 386 13.26 20.96 16.32
N SER A 387 12.99 21.71 17.41
CA SER A 387 13.34 23.13 17.54
C SER A 387 14.78 23.35 18.02
N ILE A 388 15.51 22.29 18.39
CA ILE A 388 16.86 22.34 18.94
C ILE A 388 17.81 21.53 18.04
N LYS A 389 18.81 22.19 17.46
CA LYS A 389 19.84 21.55 16.63
C LYS A 389 21.20 21.70 17.28
N ILE A 390 21.93 20.60 17.47
CA ILE A 390 23.30 20.64 17.97
C ILE A 390 24.25 20.83 16.80
N ASP A 391 25.09 21.86 16.86
CA ASP A 391 26.15 22.07 15.89
C ASP A 391 27.28 21.03 16.12
N PRO A 392 27.59 20.17 15.14
CA PRO A 392 28.55 19.09 15.31
C PRO A 392 30.01 19.55 15.40
N GLU A 393 30.33 20.78 15.00
CA GLU A 393 31.71 21.32 15.06
C GLU A 393 31.95 22.08 16.36
N THR A 394 30.95 22.79 16.87
CA THR A 394 31.08 23.68 18.05
C THR A 394 30.41 23.13 19.31
N ASN A 395 29.61 22.07 19.19
CA ASN A 395 28.78 21.49 20.25
C ASN A 395 27.79 22.50 20.89
N GLN A 396 27.47 23.59 20.18
CA GLN A 396 26.50 24.59 20.61
C GLN A 396 25.08 24.15 20.24
N MET A 397 24.13 24.40 21.14
CA MET A 397 22.71 24.18 20.87
C MET A 397 22.13 25.40 20.15
N LYS A 398 21.75 25.24 18.88
CA LYS A 398 20.99 26.23 18.13
C LYS A 398 19.50 26.00 18.35
N VAL A 399 18.83 27.01 18.89
CA VAL A 399 17.40 26.98 19.21
C VAL A 399 16.66 27.88 18.22
N SER A 400 15.60 27.35 17.60
CA SER A 400 14.76 28.05 16.63
C SER A 400 13.28 27.88 16.99
N ILE A 401 12.64 28.98 17.41
CA ILE A 401 11.23 28.99 17.84
C ILE A 401 10.39 29.70 16.79
N ARG A 402 9.52 28.97 16.08
CA ARG A 402 8.57 29.55 15.14
C ARG A 402 7.31 29.99 15.90
N LEU A 403 7.02 31.29 15.94
CA LEU A 403 5.88 31.80 16.70
C LEU A 403 4.51 31.31 16.19
N ALA A 404 4.41 30.92 14.91
CA ALA A 404 3.19 30.34 14.35
C ALA A 404 2.79 29.01 15.01
N ASP A 405 3.75 28.25 15.50
CA ASP A 405 3.52 26.94 16.13
C ASP A 405 3.07 27.09 17.60
N PHE A 406 3.23 28.29 18.17
CA PHE A 406 2.88 28.63 19.56
C PHE A 406 2.06 29.94 19.61
N PRO A 407 0.78 29.92 19.16
CA PRO A 407 -0.03 31.13 19.02
C PRO A 407 -0.27 31.86 20.35
N ASP A 408 -0.28 31.12 21.47
CA ASP A 408 -0.52 31.65 22.82
C ASP A 408 0.78 31.99 23.59
N ALA A 409 1.95 31.90 22.95
CA ALA A 409 3.23 32.13 23.60
C ALA A 409 3.36 33.56 24.15
N LYS A 410 3.72 33.67 25.43
CA LYS A 410 3.91 34.95 26.13
C LYS A 410 5.38 35.24 26.39
N SER A 411 6.15 34.25 26.81
CA SER A 411 7.56 34.38 27.18
C SER A 411 8.34 33.09 26.94
N ILE A 412 9.65 33.23 26.76
CA ILE A 412 10.60 32.12 26.72
C ILE A 412 11.20 31.97 28.11
N VAL A 413 11.05 30.80 28.71
CA VAL A 413 11.57 30.48 30.04
C VAL A 413 12.82 29.62 29.87
N LEU A 414 13.92 30.07 30.46
CA LEU A 414 15.17 29.32 30.51
C LEU A 414 15.43 28.87 31.94
N ARG A 415 15.64 27.57 32.12
CA ARG A 415 15.83 26.94 33.42
C ARG A 415 17.12 26.12 33.42
N ASN A 416 18.08 26.50 34.26
CA ASN A 416 19.29 25.74 34.48
C ASN A 416 19.22 24.98 35.81
N SER A 417 18.64 23.78 35.79
CA SER A 417 18.52 22.93 36.99
C SER A 417 19.86 22.35 37.45
N ASN A 418 20.91 22.43 36.62
CA ASN A 418 22.22 21.85 36.89
C ASN A 418 22.91 22.52 38.07
N THR A 419 23.75 21.74 38.75
CA THR A 419 24.60 22.19 39.86
C THR A 419 26.05 22.45 39.45
N GLY A 420 26.50 21.89 38.32
CA GLY A 420 27.88 22.01 37.81
C GLY A 420 28.00 22.54 36.38
N LYS A 421 26.96 23.16 35.82
CA LYS A 421 26.97 23.73 34.47
C LYS A 421 26.46 25.16 34.46
N GLU A 422 27.09 26.01 33.65
CA GLU A 422 26.66 27.38 33.35
C GLU A 422 26.20 27.47 31.89
N LEU A 423 25.18 28.28 31.63
CA LEU A 423 24.65 28.49 30.27
C LEU A 423 25.01 29.90 29.79
N SER A 424 25.49 30.00 28.55
CA SER A 424 25.68 31.26 27.85
C SER A 424 24.81 31.29 26.60
N LEU A 425 23.78 32.13 26.63
CA LEU A 425 22.81 32.28 25.57
C LEU A 425 23.19 33.46 24.67
N SER A 426 23.30 33.31 23.35
CA SER A 426 23.43 34.49 22.46
C SER A 426 22.17 35.36 22.50
N LEU A 427 22.30 36.66 22.19
CA LEU A 427 21.13 37.53 22.07
C LEU A 427 20.11 36.94 21.09
N PRO A 428 18.84 36.76 21.50
CA PRO A 428 17.79 36.30 20.59
C PRO A 428 17.65 37.24 19.41
N THR A 429 17.59 36.66 18.22
CA THR A 429 17.35 37.37 16.97
C THR A 429 16.04 36.93 16.37
N THR A 430 15.38 37.83 15.65
CA THR A 430 14.08 37.58 15.03
C THR A 430 14.15 37.79 13.54
N TRP A 431 13.49 36.94 12.78
CA TRP A 431 13.39 37.07 11.34
C TRP A 431 12.09 36.49 10.81
N ASP A 432 11.67 36.97 9.65
CA ASP A 432 10.41 36.58 9.03
C ASP A 432 10.57 35.23 8.31
N SER A 433 9.90 34.19 8.83
CA SER A 433 9.85 32.82 8.24
C SER A 433 9.35 32.80 6.80
N SER A 434 8.62 33.81 6.33
CA SER A 434 8.25 33.89 4.92
C SER A 434 9.46 34.12 4.00
N LYS A 435 10.60 34.52 4.57
CA LYS A 435 11.88 34.71 3.88
C LYS A 435 12.87 33.53 4.07
N ASP A 436 12.45 32.47 4.76
CA ASP A 436 13.26 31.28 5.13
C ASP A 436 13.91 30.58 3.92
N LEU A 437 13.26 30.64 2.76
CA LEU A 437 13.75 30.00 1.53
C LEU A 437 15.04 30.64 0.99
N GLY A 438 15.44 31.82 1.49
CA GLY A 438 16.54 32.61 0.93
C GLY A 438 16.21 33.23 -0.44
N PHE A 439 14.97 33.07 -0.91
CA PHE A 439 14.44 33.65 -2.14
C PHE A 439 12.91 33.81 -2.08
N THR A 440 12.37 34.65 -2.94
CA THR A 440 10.93 34.77 -3.22
C THR A 440 10.66 34.38 -4.68
N PRO A 441 9.66 33.52 -4.96
CA PRO A 441 9.28 33.20 -6.33
C PRO A 441 8.71 34.44 -7.02
N ASN A 442 9.18 34.72 -8.24
CA ASN A 442 8.74 35.88 -9.02
C ASN A 442 7.41 35.60 -9.74
N HIS A 443 7.22 34.35 -10.20
CA HIS A 443 6.00 33.90 -10.88
C HIS A 443 5.47 32.58 -10.26
N PRO A 444 4.97 32.59 -9.02
CA PRO A 444 4.42 31.38 -8.41
C PRO A 444 3.09 31.03 -9.08
N VAL A 445 2.98 29.80 -9.57
CA VAL A 445 1.71 29.22 -10.05
C VAL A 445 0.91 28.66 -8.87
N SER A 446 1.61 28.10 -7.89
CA SER A 446 1.06 27.64 -6.61
C SER A 446 2.14 27.78 -5.53
N VAL A 447 1.71 28.00 -4.30
CA VAL A 447 2.58 28.09 -3.11
C VAL A 447 2.14 27.04 -2.11
N ALA A 448 3.12 26.34 -1.53
CA ALA A 448 2.90 25.27 -0.60
C ALA A 448 2.10 25.73 0.62
N ASN A 449 1.01 25.03 0.90
CA ASN A 449 0.16 25.26 2.06
C ASN A 449 -0.51 23.95 2.50
N ASP A 450 -0.90 23.89 3.75
CA ASP A 450 -1.61 22.75 4.32
C ASP A 450 -3.11 22.81 4.01
N ALA A 451 -3.70 21.62 3.83
CA ALA A 451 -5.13 21.42 3.77
C ALA A 451 -5.75 21.88 5.08
N GLN A 452 -6.90 22.55 4.97
CA GLN A 452 -7.74 22.88 6.10
C GLN A 452 -9.13 22.34 5.87
N ILE A 453 -9.57 21.51 6.78
CA ILE A 453 -10.90 20.90 6.77
C ILE A 453 -11.62 21.18 8.08
N LYS A 454 -12.95 21.09 8.06
CA LYS A 454 -13.78 21.14 9.25
C LYS A 454 -14.58 19.84 9.35
N TYR A 455 -14.26 19.04 10.35
CA TYR A 455 -14.94 17.78 10.65
C TYR A 455 -15.83 17.98 11.87
N GLU A 456 -17.15 17.79 11.72
CA GLU A 456 -18.14 17.96 12.79
C GLU A 456 -18.04 19.30 13.57
N GLY A 457 -17.57 20.37 12.91
CA GLY A 457 -17.37 21.67 13.56
C GLY A 457 -15.92 22.02 13.89
N ILE A 458 -15.02 21.04 13.96
CA ILE A 458 -13.64 21.20 14.42
C ILE A 458 -12.71 21.40 13.22
N THR A 459 -11.93 22.48 13.23
CA THR A 459 -10.96 22.76 12.17
C THR A 459 -9.69 21.95 12.38
N LEU A 460 -9.31 21.19 11.36
CA LEU A 460 -8.11 20.36 11.33
C LEU A 460 -7.20 20.81 10.19
N THR A 461 -5.90 20.64 10.37
CA THR A 461 -4.88 20.98 9.36
C THR A 461 -4.05 19.74 9.03
N ARG A 462 -3.80 19.50 7.73
CA ARG A 462 -3.01 18.36 7.24
C ARG A 462 -2.10 18.78 6.08
N SER A 463 -0.92 18.18 5.99
CA SER A 463 0.04 18.48 4.93
C SER A 463 -0.27 17.77 3.60
N THR A 464 -1.25 16.88 3.58
CA THR A 464 -1.63 16.05 2.42
C THR A 464 -3.13 16.18 2.14
N ASN A 465 -3.51 15.80 0.92
CA ASN A 465 -4.91 15.71 0.48
C ASN A 465 -5.52 14.33 0.68
N ASP A 466 -4.71 13.32 0.98
CA ASP A 466 -5.17 11.98 1.36
C ASP A 466 -5.07 11.86 2.89
N ILE A 467 -6.22 11.89 3.57
CA ILE A 467 -6.31 12.00 5.04
C ILE A 467 -7.01 10.76 5.60
N ASP A 468 -6.27 9.93 6.32
CA ASP A 468 -6.70 8.63 6.87
C ASP A 468 -6.82 8.62 8.41
N ASP A 469 -6.52 9.74 9.07
CA ASP A 469 -6.40 9.83 10.54
C ASP A 469 -7.56 10.59 11.22
N VAL A 470 -8.56 11.02 10.46
CA VAL A 470 -9.69 11.82 10.98
C VAL A 470 -10.88 10.94 11.37
N VAL A 471 -11.21 9.99 10.51
CA VAL A 471 -12.30 9.03 10.73
C VAL A 471 -11.69 7.63 10.67
N PRO A 472 -11.83 6.79 11.72
CA PRO A 472 -11.26 5.45 11.72
C PRO A 472 -11.71 4.65 10.50
N ASN A 473 -10.76 3.96 9.85
CA ASN A 473 -10.99 3.09 8.68
C ASN A 473 -11.58 3.82 7.45
N VAL A 474 -11.42 5.14 7.37
CA VAL A 474 -11.92 5.97 6.27
C VAL A 474 -10.81 6.89 5.78
N THR A 475 -10.60 6.94 4.47
CA THR A 475 -9.64 7.85 3.83
C THR A 475 -10.40 8.92 3.07
N LEU A 476 -10.12 10.18 3.37
CA LEU A 476 -10.66 11.34 2.66
C LEU A 476 -9.67 11.79 1.59
N HIS A 477 -10.16 12.00 0.38
CA HIS A 477 -9.36 12.49 -0.75
C HIS A 477 -9.85 13.88 -1.15
N LEU A 478 -9.06 14.91 -0.82
CA LEU A 478 -9.40 16.30 -1.05
C LEU A 478 -8.96 16.74 -2.45
N HIS A 479 -9.88 17.35 -3.19
CA HIS A 479 -9.65 17.81 -4.57
C HIS A 479 -9.78 19.32 -4.68
N ASP A 480 -10.81 19.90 -4.06
CA ASP A 480 -11.08 21.34 -4.06
C ASP A 480 -11.81 21.75 -2.77
N LYS A 481 -12.04 23.05 -2.58
CA LYS A 481 -12.90 23.55 -1.51
C LYS A 481 -14.36 23.11 -1.75
N THR A 482 -15.09 22.89 -0.66
CA THR A 482 -16.53 22.64 -0.71
C THR A 482 -17.30 23.95 -0.87
N ASP A 483 -18.29 24.00 -1.77
CA ASP A 483 -19.17 25.18 -1.91
C ASP A 483 -20.25 25.22 -0.80
N LYS A 484 -20.66 24.05 -0.33
CA LYS A 484 -21.57 23.83 0.80
C LYS A 484 -21.04 22.66 1.62
N THR A 485 -21.42 22.58 2.90
CA THR A 485 -21.04 21.45 3.75
C THR A 485 -21.37 20.12 3.10
N ALA A 486 -20.34 19.33 2.83
CA ALA A 486 -20.48 18.00 2.26
C ALA A 486 -20.98 17.04 3.35
N THR A 487 -21.93 16.20 2.99
CA THR A 487 -22.37 15.08 3.81
C THR A 487 -21.73 13.82 3.25
N ILE A 488 -20.94 13.16 4.07
CA ILE A 488 -20.37 11.85 3.75
C ILE A 488 -21.28 10.78 4.33
N LYS A 489 -21.58 9.75 3.55
CA LYS A 489 -22.41 8.62 3.96
C LYS A 489 -21.66 7.31 3.72
N ILE A 490 -21.55 6.50 4.76
CA ILE A 490 -20.95 5.16 4.71
C ILE A 490 -22.08 4.14 4.80
N GLU A 491 -22.19 3.29 3.78
CA GLU A 491 -23.23 2.27 3.67
C GLU A 491 -22.68 0.97 3.07
N PRO A 492 -23.40 -0.15 3.13
CA PRO A 492 -22.98 -1.39 2.47
C PRO A 492 -22.83 -1.20 0.96
N ASP A 493 -21.78 -1.77 0.37
CA ASP A 493 -21.54 -1.75 -1.08
C ASP A 493 -22.36 -2.86 -1.78
N LYS A 494 -23.61 -2.54 -2.06
CA LYS A 494 -24.58 -3.44 -2.69
C LYS A 494 -24.22 -3.75 -4.14
N GLU A 495 -23.57 -2.82 -4.84
CA GLU A 495 -23.20 -2.99 -6.25
C GLU A 495 -22.10 -4.05 -6.39
N SER A 496 -21.08 -4.01 -5.53
CA SER A 496 -20.06 -5.06 -5.47
C SER A 496 -20.67 -6.44 -5.21
N ALA A 497 -21.60 -6.54 -4.23
CA ALA A 497 -22.29 -7.79 -3.94
C ALA A 497 -23.13 -8.30 -5.12
N LYS A 498 -23.93 -7.43 -5.75
CA LYS A 498 -24.72 -7.73 -6.95
C LYS A 498 -23.84 -8.28 -8.09
N ASN A 499 -22.77 -7.57 -8.41
CA ASN A 499 -21.88 -7.92 -9.51
C ASN A 499 -21.19 -9.27 -9.29
N ALA A 500 -20.82 -9.58 -8.04
CA ALA A 500 -20.26 -10.88 -7.70
C ALA A 500 -21.27 -12.03 -7.86
N LEU A 501 -22.52 -11.83 -7.45
CA LEU A 501 -23.60 -12.81 -7.63
C LEU A 501 -23.93 -13.05 -9.10
N ILE A 502 -24.01 -11.98 -9.91
CA ILE A 502 -24.23 -12.10 -11.37
C ILE A 502 -23.06 -12.83 -12.03
N THR A 503 -21.82 -12.50 -11.64
CA THR A 503 -20.62 -13.18 -12.15
C THR A 503 -20.65 -14.67 -11.83
N PHE A 504 -20.98 -15.02 -10.59
CA PHE A 504 -21.16 -16.41 -10.17
C PHE A 504 -22.19 -17.14 -11.03
N VAL A 505 -23.37 -16.56 -11.23
CA VAL A 505 -24.43 -17.14 -12.07
C VAL A 505 -23.93 -17.35 -13.51
N GLY A 506 -23.23 -16.36 -14.08
CA GLY A 506 -22.63 -16.46 -15.40
C GLY A 506 -21.63 -17.62 -15.50
N LYS A 507 -20.68 -17.73 -14.56
CA LYS A 507 -19.68 -18.82 -14.54
C LYS A 507 -20.32 -20.18 -14.29
N TYR A 508 -21.34 -20.24 -13.44
CA TYR A 508 -22.10 -21.46 -13.18
C TYR A 508 -22.78 -21.94 -14.47
N ASN A 509 -23.47 -21.04 -15.17
CA ASN A 509 -24.15 -21.34 -16.41
C ASN A 509 -23.18 -21.79 -17.52
N GLN A 510 -21.99 -21.21 -17.61
CA GLN A 510 -20.95 -21.63 -18.56
C GLN A 510 -20.52 -23.09 -18.33
N VAL A 511 -20.33 -23.51 -17.07
CA VAL A 511 -20.00 -24.90 -16.74
C VAL A 511 -21.17 -25.84 -17.06
N ILE A 512 -22.39 -25.48 -16.67
CA ILE A 512 -23.57 -26.30 -16.95
C ILE A 512 -23.82 -26.43 -18.46
N ALA A 513 -23.58 -25.36 -19.22
CA ALA A 513 -23.72 -25.35 -20.68
C ALA A 513 -22.71 -26.30 -21.34
N GLU A 514 -21.43 -26.22 -20.95
CA GLU A 514 -20.39 -27.13 -21.43
C GLU A 514 -20.75 -28.59 -21.11
N ILE A 515 -21.23 -28.88 -19.88
CA ILE A 515 -21.66 -30.24 -19.53
C ILE A 515 -22.82 -30.70 -20.42
N ASN A 516 -23.80 -29.84 -20.69
CA ASN A 516 -24.93 -30.17 -21.55
C ASN A 516 -24.49 -30.44 -23.00
N ILE A 517 -23.61 -29.60 -23.55
CA ILE A 517 -23.05 -29.76 -24.90
C ILE A 517 -22.33 -31.11 -24.99
N LEU A 518 -21.45 -31.42 -24.03
CA LEU A 518 -20.66 -32.65 -24.08
C LEU A 518 -21.49 -33.92 -23.82
N SER A 519 -22.58 -33.84 -23.07
CA SER A 519 -23.36 -35.03 -22.65
C SER A 519 -24.60 -35.32 -23.51
N SER A 520 -25.12 -34.36 -24.28
CA SER A 520 -26.38 -34.51 -25.03
C SER A 520 -26.24 -34.10 -26.49
N ASN A 521 -26.81 -34.89 -27.40
CA ASN A 521 -26.76 -34.69 -28.85
C ASN A 521 -27.88 -33.77 -29.40
N LYS A 522 -28.34 -32.79 -28.61
CA LYS A 522 -29.48 -31.92 -28.92
C LYS A 522 -29.03 -30.53 -29.37
N PRO A 523 -29.17 -30.14 -30.65
CA PRO A 523 -28.68 -28.86 -31.17
C PRO A 523 -29.26 -27.62 -30.48
N GLU A 524 -30.46 -27.76 -29.90
CA GLU A 524 -31.13 -26.67 -29.17
C GLU A 524 -30.31 -26.18 -27.97
N ILE A 525 -29.44 -27.03 -27.41
CA ILE A 525 -28.56 -26.66 -26.29
C ILE A 525 -27.63 -25.51 -26.68
N VAL A 526 -27.09 -25.54 -27.90
CA VAL A 526 -26.17 -24.53 -28.42
C VAL A 526 -26.92 -23.32 -28.94
N ALA A 527 -28.07 -23.55 -29.60
CA ALA A 527 -28.90 -22.47 -30.16
C ALA A 527 -29.46 -21.52 -29.08
N GLU A 528 -29.62 -21.99 -27.85
CA GLU A 528 -30.07 -21.20 -26.70
C GLU A 528 -28.97 -20.34 -26.05
N LEU A 529 -27.70 -20.53 -26.42
CA LEU A 529 -26.58 -19.75 -25.89
C LEU A 529 -26.44 -18.45 -26.68
N ASP A 530 -27.24 -17.46 -26.30
CA ASP A 530 -27.30 -16.12 -26.91
C ASP A 530 -26.03 -15.29 -26.76
N TYR A 531 -25.19 -15.59 -25.77
CA TYR A 531 -23.89 -14.97 -25.55
C TYR A 531 -22.80 -15.43 -26.53
N LEU A 532 -23.05 -16.47 -27.33
CA LEU A 532 -22.11 -16.97 -28.33
C LEU A 532 -22.39 -16.36 -29.70
N THR A 533 -21.33 -15.99 -30.41
CA THR A 533 -21.41 -15.65 -31.84
C THR A 533 -21.79 -16.88 -32.68
N LYS A 534 -22.31 -16.67 -33.90
CA LYS A 534 -22.67 -17.78 -34.80
C LYS A 534 -21.49 -18.72 -35.09
N GLU A 535 -20.28 -18.18 -35.20
CA GLU A 535 -19.06 -18.95 -35.43
C GLU A 535 -18.70 -19.80 -34.20
N GLU A 536 -18.89 -19.26 -32.99
CA GLU A 536 -18.67 -20.02 -31.75
C GLU A 536 -19.73 -21.10 -31.58
N GLN A 537 -20.99 -20.81 -31.91
CA GLN A 537 -22.06 -21.81 -31.91
C GLN A 537 -21.73 -22.98 -32.85
N GLU A 538 -21.23 -22.72 -34.06
CA GLU A 538 -20.83 -23.78 -35.00
C GLU A 538 -19.73 -24.67 -34.40
N LYS A 539 -18.72 -24.08 -33.74
CA LYS A 539 -17.67 -24.85 -33.05
C LYS A 539 -18.21 -25.67 -31.88
N GLU A 540 -19.15 -25.14 -31.11
CA GLU A 540 -19.76 -25.89 -30.00
C GLU A 540 -20.66 -27.03 -30.51
N MET A 541 -21.27 -26.89 -31.69
CA MET A 541 -22.03 -27.98 -32.33
C MET A 541 -21.14 -29.19 -32.66
N GLU A 542 -19.85 -29.01 -32.94
CA GLU A 542 -18.92 -30.13 -33.18
C GLU A 542 -18.67 -30.96 -31.90
N LYS A 543 -18.86 -30.38 -30.71
CA LYS A 543 -18.65 -31.04 -29.42
C LYS A 543 -19.89 -31.79 -28.92
N LEU A 544 -21.02 -31.65 -29.61
CA LEU A 544 -22.33 -32.11 -29.17
C LEU A 544 -22.35 -33.64 -28.92
N GLY A 545 -22.64 -34.04 -27.68
CA GLY A 545 -22.71 -35.44 -27.26
C GLY A 545 -21.37 -36.20 -27.27
N MET A 546 -20.24 -35.50 -27.37
CA MET A 546 -18.88 -36.08 -27.41
C MET A 546 -18.59 -37.06 -26.26
N PHE A 547 -19.18 -36.80 -25.09
CA PHE A 547 -19.06 -37.60 -23.87
C PHE A 547 -20.41 -38.10 -23.35
N SER A 548 -21.36 -38.40 -24.25
CA SER A 548 -22.69 -38.91 -23.89
C SER A 548 -22.69 -40.21 -23.06
N ALA A 549 -21.62 -41.01 -23.15
CA ALA A 549 -21.43 -42.21 -22.33
C ALA A 549 -20.69 -41.96 -20.99
N ASP A 550 -20.24 -40.74 -20.72
CA ASP A 550 -19.52 -40.39 -19.49
C ASP A 550 -20.47 -39.88 -18.41
N PHE A 551 -20.80 -40.76 -17.46
CA PHE A 551 -21.70 -40.44 -16.36
C PHE A 551 -21.10 -39.48 -15.32
N SER A 552 -19.78 -39.22 -15.32
CA SER A 552 -19.21 -38.29 -14.34
C SER A 552 -19.75 -36.87 -14.57
N LEU A 553 -19.89 -36.45 -15.83
CA LEU A 553 -20.39 -35.12 -16.20
C LEU A 553 -21.81 -34.88 -15.71
N THR A 554 -22.70 -35.84 -15.98
CA THR A 554 -24.10 -35.75 -15.55
C THR A 554 -24.25 -35.83 -14.04
N THR A 555 -23.47 -36.69 -13.36
CA THR A 555 -23.45 -36.78 -11.89
C THR A 555 -22.91 -35.50 -11.25
N GLY A 556 -21.86 -34.93 -11.80
CA GLY A 556 -21.29 -33.66 -11.37
C GLY A 556 -22.29 -32.52 -11.49
N LYS A 557 -22.95 -32.43 -12.66
CA LYS A 557 -24.05 -31.48 -12.90
C LYS A 557 -25.17 -31.63 -11.87
N SER A 558 -25.69 -32.85 -11.66
CA SER A 558 -26.76 -33.08 -10.68
C SER A 558 -26.35 -32.71 -9.25
N THR A 559 -25.08 -32.93 -8.90
CA THR A 559 -24.55 -32.52 -7.59
C THR A 559 -24.51 -31.01 -7.45
N MET A 560 -24.00 -30.28 -8.45
CA MET A 560 -23.99 -28.81 -8.46
C MET A 560 -25.42 -28.24 -8.40
N GLN A 561 -26.36 -28.80 -9.17
CA GLN A 561 -27.77 -28.41 -9.16
C GLN A 561 -28.44 -28.63 -7.80
N ARG A 562 -28.12 -29.73 -7.12
CA ARG A 562 -28.60 -30.00 -5.75
C ARG A 562 -28.03 -28.99 -4.77
N ILE A 563 -26.76 -28.61 -4.90
CA ILE A 563 -26.12 -27.62 -4.01
C ILE A 563 -26.80 -26.25 -4.18
N VAL A 564 -27.01 -25.76 -5.41
CA VAL A 564 -27.64 -24.44 -5.62
C VAL A 564 -29.15 -24.40 -5.34
N SER A 565 -29.82 -25.56 -5.31
CA SER A 565 -31.26 -25.66 -4.99
C SER A 565 -31.57 -26.13 -3.57
N ALA A 566 -30.54 -26.46 -2.78
CA ALA A 566 -30.71 -26.87 -1.39
C ALA A 566 -31.14 -25.69 -0.51
N ASN A 567 -31.74 -26.04 0.62
CA ASN A 567 -32.03 -25.13 1.71
C ASN A 567 -30.88 -25.20 2.73
N TYR A 568 -30.32 -24.04 3.07
CA TYR A 568 -29.22 -23.87 4.00
C TYR A 568 -29.73 -23.19 5.27
N ASN A 569 -29.89 -23.97 6.34
CA ASN A 569 -30.25 -23.46 7.65
C ASN A 569 -28.97 -23.18 8.45
N TYR A 570 -28.69 -21.90 8.68
CA TYR A 570 -27.68 -21.44 9.62
C TYR A 570 -28.37 -20.97 10.90
N ASN A 571 -27.71 -21.17 12.05
CA ASN A 571 -28.25 -20.80 13.35
C ASN A 571 -28.16 -19.28 13.50
N ASN A 572 -29.24 -18.56 13.21
CA ASN A 572 -29.32 -17.14 13.54
C ASN A 572 -30.00 -16.98 14.92
N GLU A 573 -29.29 -16.37 15.88
CA GLU A 573 -29.85 -16.00 17.17
C GLU A 573 -30.94 -14.91 17.01
N ALA A 574 -30.90 -14.14 15.92
CA ALA A 574 -31.95 -13.19 15.56
C ALA A 574 -33.14 -13.93 14.93
N GLN A 575 -34.21 -14.10 15.72
CA GLN A 575 -35.51 -14.62 15.27
C GLN A 575 -36.23 -13.65 14.31
N THR A 576 -35.64 -13.32 13.17
CA THR A 576 -36.32 -12.55 12.12
C THR A 576 -37.19 -13.47 11.26
N GLN A 577 -38.35 -12.98 10.83
CA GLN A 577 -39.31 -13.75 10.01
C GLN A 577 -38.85 -13.90 8.54
N ASP A 578 -37.80 -13.18 8.13
CA ASP A 578 -37.35 -13.05 6.73
C ASP A 578 -35.96 -13.66 6.52
N ILE A 579 -35.73 -14.88 7.00
CA ILE A 579 -34.43 -15.58 6.83
C ILE A 579 -34.29 -16.09 5.39
N ILE A 580 -33.17 -15.74 4.76
CA ILE A 580 -32.80 -16.23 3.43
C ILE A 580 -32.01 -17.54 3.59
N THR A 581 -32.64 -18.65 3.22
CA THR A 581 -32.05 -20.01 3.27
C THR A 581 -31.86 -20.62 1.88
N MET A 582 -32.30 -19.94 0.82
CA MET A 582 -32.29 -20.44 -0.56
C MET A 582 -32.03 -19.31 -1.57
N LEU A 583 -31.32 -19.61 -2.67
CA LEU A 583 -31.09 -18.64 -3.76
C LEU A 583 -32.37 -18.14 -4.41
N ASN A 584 -33.42 -18.96 -4.44
CA ASN A 584 -34.68 -18.59 -5.07
C ASN A 584 -35.39 -17.43 -4.34
N GLN A 585 -35.15 -17.25 -3.03
CA GLN A 585 -35.72 -16.16 -2.23
C GLN A 585 -35.16 -14.81 -2.71
N ILE A 586 -33.88 -14.76 -3.07
CA ILE A 586 -33.20 -13.56 -3.58
C ILE A 586 -33.34 -13.37 -5.09
N GLY A 587 -34.27 -14.10 -5.74
CA GLY A 587 -34.49 -13.99 -7.17
C GLY A 587 -33.45 -14.69 -8.04
N ILE A 588 -32.65 -15.62 -7.50
CA ILE A 588 -31.74 -16.45 -8.29
C ILE A 588 -32.26 -17.88 -8.32
N SER A 589 -32.74 -18.34 -9.47
CA SER A 589 -33.25 -19.72 -9.60
C SER A 589 -33.30 -20.16 -11.05
N THR A 590 -33.59 -21.44 -11.29
CA THR A 590 -33.79 -21.96 -12.66
C THR A 590 -35.11 -21.52 -13.31
N ASN A 591 -35.92 -20.68 -12.63
CA ASN A 591 -37.16 -20.09 -13.13
C ASN A 591 -37.41 -18.72 -12.48
N ALA A 592 -36.36 -17.89 -12.35
CA ALA A 592 -36.45 -16.64 -11.59
C ALA A 592 -37.39 -15.62 -12.25
N SER A 593 -37.43 -15.59 -13.58
CA SER A 593 -38.17 -14.57 -14.34
C SER A 593 -39.69 -14.74 -14.34
N GLY A 594 -40.23 -15.88 -13.86
CA GLY A 594 -41.67 -16.15 -13.76
C GLY A 594 -42.47 -16.02 -15.07
N ARG A 595 -41.78 -15.84 -16.21
CA ARG A 595 -42.37 -15.42 -17.49
C ARG A 595 -43.05 -16.56 -18.25
N SER A 596 -43.04 -17.79 -17.74
CA SER A 596 -43.71 -18.90 -18.39
C SER A 596 -44.18 -19.95 -17.38
N SER A 597 -45.50 -20.06 -17.21
CA SER A 597 -46.15 -21.26 -16.66
C SER A 597 -46.16 -22.42 -17.69
N GLY A 598 -45.48 -22.26 -18.84
CA GLY A 598 -45.35 -23.25 -19.90
C GLY A 598 -43.92 -23.79 -20.02
N TYR A 599 -43.78 -24.94 -20.68
CA TYR A 599 -42.53 -25.64 -20.96
C TYR A 599 -41.45 -24.69 -21.51
N ASN A 600 -40.39 -24.46 -20.74
CA ASN A 600 -39.19 -23.75 -21.17
C ASN A 600 -37.99 -24.73 -21.15
N PRO A 601 -37.52 -25.19 -22.33
CA PRO A 601 -36.41 -26.13 -22.44
C PRO A 601 -35.15 -25.71 -21.66
N SER A 602 -34.84 -24.41 -21.60
CA SER A 602 -33.68 -23.86 -20.88
C SER A 602 -33.75 -24.10 -19.38
N GLN A 603 -34.95 -24.09 -18.80
CA GLN A 603 -35.16 -24.28 -17.36
C GLN A 603 -34.91 -25.73 -16.92
N MET A 604 -35.24 -26.70 -17.77
CA MET A 604 -34.96 -28.12 -17.51
C MET A 604 -33.47 -28.47 -17.64
N ARG A 605 -32.67 -27.60 -18.28
CA ARG A 605 -31.22 -27.78 -18.40
C ARG A 605 -30.47 -27.31 -17.16
N GLY A 606 -31.15 -26.60 -16.25
CA GLY A 606 -30.69 -26.14 -14.95
C GLY A 606 -29.67 -25.01 -14.99
N TYR A 607 -29.85 -24.11 -15.96
CA TYR A 607 -29.27 -22.77 -15.93
C TYR A 607 -29.97 -21.94 -14.87
N LEU A 608 -29.21 -21.08 -14.18
CA LEU A 608 -29.72 -20.09 -13.25
C LEU A 608 -30.09 -18.81 -14.01
N GLU A 609 -31.22 -18.23 -13.65
CA GLU A 609 -31.70 -16.91 -14.07
C GLU A 609 -31.63 -15.96 -12.87
N VAL A 610 -31.43 -14.67 -13.14
CA VAL A 610 -31.44 -13.61 -12.13
C VAL A 610 -32.64 -12.70 -12.38
N ASP A 611 -33.53 -12.59 -11.39
CA ASP A 611 -34.51 -11.50 -11.31
C ASP A 611 -33.84 -10.31 -10.62
N GLU A 612 -33.24 -9.42 -11.41
CA GLU A 612 -32.47 -8.28 -10.89
C GLU A 612 -33.28 -7.42 -9.92
N LYS A 613 -34.60 -7.27 -10.12
CA LYS A 613 -35.43 -6.45 -9.24
C LYS A 613 -35.55 -7.06 -7.84
N LYS A 614 -35.79 -8.37 -7.77
CA LYS A 614 -35.84 -9.09 -6.49
C LYS A 614 -34.47 -9.15 -5.84
N LEU A 615 -33.42 -9.31 -6.64
CA LEU A 615 -32.06 -9.30 -6.14
C LEU A 615 -31.71 -7.94 -5.51
N ASP A 616 -31.99 -6.84 -6.21
CA ASP A 616 -31.76 -5.48 -5.71
C ASP A 616 -32.55 -5.23 -4.41
N GLU A 617 -33.80 -5.69 -4.33
CA GLU A 617 -34.63 -5.58 -3.12
C GLU A 617 -34.04 -6.31 -1.91
N HIS A 618 -33.51 -7.52 -2.09
CA HIS A 618 -32.94 -8.30 -0.98
C HIS A 618 -31.53 -7.85 -0.59
N LEU A 619 -30.73 -7.37 -1.54
CA LEU A 619 -29.42 -6.77 -1.26
C LEU A 619 -29.53 -5.49 -0.41
N GLU A 620 -30.69 -4.83 -0.39
CA GLU A 620 -30.90 -3.65 0.43
C GLU A 620 -30.90 -3.96 1.93
N ASN A 621 -31.47 -5.10 2.33
CA ASN A 621 -31.81 -5.38 3.73
C ASN A 621 -31.24 -6.71 4.28
N HIS A 622 -30.68 -7.57 3.43
CA HIS A 622 -30.32 -8.94 3.82
C HIS A 622 -28.92 -9.38 3.39
N LEU A 623 -27.95 -8.46 3.39
CA LEU A 623 -26.58 -8.79 2.96
C LEU A 623 -25.92 -9.85 3.84
N ASP A 624 -26.16 -9.82 5.15
CA ASP A 624 -25.60 -10.81 6.08
C ASP A 624 -26.20 -12.20 5.84
N GLU A 625 -27.51 -12.31 5.64
CA GLU A 625 -28.17 -13.57 5.32
C GLU A 625 -27.72 -14.11 3.95
N ILE A 626 -27.49 -13.24 2.98
CA ILE A 626 -26.95 -13.62 1.66
C ILE A 626 -25.50 -14.11 1.79
N LYS A 627 -24.67 -13.44 2.60
CA LYS A 627 -23.31 -13.89 2.90
C LYS A 627 -23.33 -15.29 3.50
N ASP A 628 -24.17 -15.51 4.52
CA ASP A 628 -24.30 -16.79 5.20
C ASP A 628 -24.83 -17.89 4.27
N LEU A 629 -25.70 -17.56 3.30
CA LEU A 629 -26.14 -18.50 2.27
C LEU A 629 -24.96 -19.09 1.46
N PHE A 630 -23.92 -18.29 1.21
CA PHE A 630 -22.73 -18.73 0.48
C PHE A 630 -21.67 -19.38 1.37
N GLY A 631 -21.57 -18.96 2.64
CA GLY A 631 -20.70 -19.61 3.60
C GLY A 631 -20.97 -19.21 5.03
N TYR A 632 -21.13 -20.21 5.88
CA TYR A 632 -21.24 -20.04 7.32
C TYR A 632 -20.48 -21.15 8.03
N ASP A 633 -20.13 -20.86 9.28
CA ASP A 633 -19.56 -21.81 10.23
C ASP A 633 -20.70 -22.54 10.95
N SER A 634 -20.77 -23.86 10.78
CA SER A 634 -21.84 -24.69 11.32
C SER A 634 -21.59 -25.22 12.74
N ASP A 635 -20.34 -25.16 13.23
CA ASP A 635 -19.94 -25.71 14.55
C ASP A 635 -19.29 -24.70 15.52
N GLY A 636 -19.04 -23.48 15.07
CA GLY A 636 -18.57 -22.36 15.88
C GLY A 636 -17.05 -22.28 16.04
N ASP A 637 -16.26 -22.98 15.21
CA ASP A 637 -14.80 -22.99 15.26
C ASP A 637 -14.12 -21.83 14.49
N LEU A 638 -14.91 -20.89 13.95
CA LEU A 638 -14.52 -19.76 13.09
C LEU A 638 -14.03 -20.18 11.70
N ILE A 639 -14.30 -21.41 11.27
CA ILE A 639 -13.98 -21.93 9.94
C ILE A 639 -15.28 -22.19 9.18
N ILE A 640 -15.38 -21.61 7.97
CA ILE A 640 -16.52 -21.87 7.09
C ILE A 640 -16.44 -23.31 6.58
N ASP A 641 -17.48 -24.09 6.89
CA ASP A 641 -17.58 -25.52 6.58
C ASP A 641 -18.90 -25.89 5.87
N ASN A 642 -19.78 -24.91 5.64
CA ASN A 642 -21.07 -25.10 5.01
C ASN A 642 -21.47 -23.91 4.12
N GLY A 643 -22.59 -24.03 3.40
CA GLY A 643 -23.10 -23.01 2.46
C GLY A 643 -22.85 -23.35 0.99
N ILE A 644 -23.53 -22.64 0.09
CA ILE A 644 -23.49 -22.89 -1.35
C ILE A 644 -22.06 -22.76 -1.88
N GLY A 645 -21.37 -21.71 -1.45
CA GLY A 645 -20.04 -21.40 -1.93
C GLY A 645 -19.03 -22.44 -1.50
N TYR A 646 -19.00 -22.77 -0.21
CA TYR A 646 -18.13 -23.81 0.32
C TYR A 646 -18.37 -25.18 -0.35
N LEU A 647 -19.63 -25.62 -0.45
CA LEU A 647 -19.96 -26.93 -1.02
C LEU A 647 -19.67 -27.00 -2.52
N LEU A 648 -19.93 -25.93 -3.27
CA LEU A 648 -19.57 -25.86 -4.70
C LEU A 648 -18.04 -25.87 -4.87
N ASP A 649 -17.28 -25.11 -4.09
CA ASP A 649 -15.81 -25.14 -4.14
C ASP A 649 -15.28 -26.54 -3.84
N LYS A 650 -15.76 -27.19 -2.78
CA LYS A 650 -15.40 -28.58 -2.45
C LYS A 650 -15.70 -29.53 -3.61
N GLN A 651 -16.89 -29.42 -4.21
CA GLN A 651 -17.28 -30.21 -5.37
C GLN A 651 -16.33 -29.96 -6.55
N LEU A 652 -16.10 -28.70 -6.93
CA LEU A 652 -15.26 -28.32 -8.07
C LEU A 652 -13.80 -28.69 -7.86
N THR A 653 -13.29 -28.57 -6.63
CA THR A 653 -11.93 -28.99 -6.26
C THR A 653 -11.69 -30.45 -6.61
N SER A 654 -12.65 -31.35 -6.33
CA SER A 654 -12.53 -32.78 -6.68
C SER A 654 -12.37 -33.04 -8.19
N TRP A 655 -12.79 -32.09 -9.03
CA TRP A 655 -12.69 -32.17 -10.49
C TRP A 655 -11.37 -31.60 -11.02
N VAL A 656 -10.99 -30.41 -10.56
CA VAL A 656 -9.92 -29.60 -11.16
C VAL A 656 -8.57 -29.75 -10.49
N GLN A 657 -8.52 -30.25 -9.24
CA GLN A 657 -7.25 -30.42 -8.53
C GLN A 657 -6.33 -31.42 -9.25
N SER A 658 -5.03 -31.35 -8.94
CA SER A 658 -4.07 -32.35 -9.42
C SER A 658 -4.50 -33.75 -8.97
N GLY A 659 -4.59 -34.69 -9.90
CA GLY A 659 -5.12 -36.05 -9.63
C GLY A 659 -6.64 -36.14 -9.50
N GLY A 660 -7.38 -35.04 -9.68
CA GLY A 660 -8.84 -35.01 -9.74
C GLY A 660 -9.42 -35.63 -11.02
N ILE A 661 -10.75 -35.61 -11.14
CA ILE A 661 -11.48 -36.29 -12.23
C ILE A 661 -10.95 -35.86 -13.60
N ILE A 662 -10.81 -34.56 -13.87
CA ILE A 662 -10.39 -34.09 -15.21
C ILE A 662 -8.93 -34.47 -15.49
N SER A 663 -8.06 -34.35 -14.49
CA SER A 663 -6.65 -34.77 -14.59
C SER A 663 -6.52 -36.25 -14.96
N THR A 664 -7.34 -37.12 -14.36
CA THR A 664 -7.33 -38.56 -14.70
C THR A 664 -7.83 -38.83 -16.12
N LYS A 665 -8.87 -38.11 -16.58
CA LYS A 665 -9.43 -38.25 -17.94
C LYS A 665 -8.45 -37.77 -19.00
N THR A 666 -7.82 -36.62 -18.78
CA THR A 666 -6.81 -36.07 -19.70
C THR A 666 -5.57 -36.95 -19.79
N SER A 667 -5.09 -37.48 -18.65
CA SER A 667 -3.96 -38.43 -18.61
C SER A 667 -4.25 -39.72 -19.39
N ALA A 668 -5.48 -40.23 -19.31
CA ALA A 668 -5.88 -41.41 -20.08
C ALA A 668 -5.91 -41.12 -21.60
N LEU A 669 -6.33 -39.92 -22.00
CA LEU A 669 -6.29 -39.47 -23.40
C LEU A 669 -4.86 -39.23 -23.88
N ASP A 670 -3.98 -38.67 -23.06
CA ASP A 670 -2.55 -38.50 -23.36
C ASP A 670 -1.89 -39.84 -23.70
N ALA A 671 -2.18 -40.89 -22.92
CA ALA A 671 -1.69 -42.22 -23.20
C ALA A 671 -2.21 -42.77 -24.55
N LYS A 672 -3.50 -42.54 -24.87
CA LYS A 672 -4.09 -42.94 -26.16
C LYS A 672 -3.47 -42.19 -27.34
N ILE A 673 -3.29 -40.87 -27.22
CA ILE A 673 -2.63 -40.00 -28.21
C ILE A 673 -1.21 -40.48 -28.46
N LYS A 674 -0.42 -40.72 -27.40
CA LYS A 674 0.96 -41.23 -27.51
C LYS A 674 1.02 -42.58 -28.23
N ASN A 675 0.09 -43.48 -27.92
CA ASN A 675 0.02 -44.78 -28.59
C ASN A 675 -0.39 -44.67 -30.07
N SER A 676 -1.33 -43.78 -30.38
CA SER A 676 -1.79 -43.53 -31.74
C SER A 676 -0.68 -42.94 -32.61
N ASN A 677 0.04 -41.93 -32.10
CA ASN A 677 1.24 -41.38 -32.74
C ASN A 677 2.29 -42.46 -33.04
N LYS A 678 2.58 -43.34 -32.07
CA LYS A 678 3.52 -44.45 -32.29
C LYS A 678 3.06 -45.39 -33.40
N LYS A 679 1.76 -45.69 -33.50
CA LYS A 679 1.23 -46.52 -34.60
C LYS A 679 1.30 -45.81 -35.94
N ILE A 680 0.99 -44.52 -36.00
CA ILE A 680 1.09 -43.69 -37.20
C ILE A 680 2.51 -43.76 -37.75
N THR A 681 3.52 -43.47 -36.93
CA THR A 681 4.94 -43.55 -37.34
C THR A 681 5.32 -44.93 -37.86
N ASN A 682 4.84 -46.00 -37.21
CA ASN A 682 5.09 -47.37 -37.66
C ASN A 682 4.39 -47.69 -38.99
N LEU A 683 3.17 -47.19 -39.21
CA LEU A 683 2.42 -47.37 -40.45
C LEU A 683 3.07 -46.59 -41.60
N GLU A 684 3.47 -45.34 -41.36
CA GLU A 684 4.23 -44.53 -42.32
C GLU A 684 5.51 -45.24 -42.75
N THR A 685 6.31 -45.73 -41.79
CA THR A 685 7.53 -46.50 -42.09
C THR A 685 7.25 -47.74 -42.95
N LYS A 686 6.16 -48.46 -42.67
CA LYS A 686 5.75 -49.64 -43.46
C LYS A 686 5.29 -49.24 -44.86
N LEU A 687 4.58 -48.13 -45.00
CA LEU A 687 4.09 -47.62 -46.27
C LEU A 687 5.24 -47.17 -47.16
N ASP A 688 6.23 -46.47 -46.61
CA ASP A 688 7.43 -46.06 -47.35
C ASP A 688 8.21 -47.27 -47.88
N ALA A 689 8.40 -48.29 -47.03
CA ALA A 689 9.04 -49.54 -47.43
C ALA A 689 8.23 -50.28 -48.51
N LYS A 690 6.90 -50.28 -48.39
CA LYS A 690 5.99 -50.91 -49.36
C LYS A 690 6.02 -50.19 -50.71
N GLU A 691 6.01 -48.86 -50.70
CA GLU A 691 6.10 -48.04 -51.90
C GLU A 691 7.43 -48.28 -52.62
N ALA A 692 8.54 -48.32 -51.89
CA ALA A 692 9.85 -48.64 -52.45
C ALA A 692 9.89 -50.05 -53.06
N GLU A 693 9.31 -51.05 -52.38
CA GLU A 693 9.19 -52.43 -52.88
C GLU A 693 8.38 -52.48 -54.18
N LEU A 694 7.22 -51.81 -54.22
CA LEU A 694 6.37 -51.74 -55.41
C LEU A 694 7.12 -51.04 -56.55
N LYS A 695 7.71 -49.86 -56.32
CA LYS A 695 8.51 -49.14 -57.32
C LYS A 695 9.61 -50.03 -57.91
N GLN A 696 10.34 -50.77 -57.09
CA GLN A 696 11.37 -51.69 -57.57
C GLN A 696 10.80 -52.86 -58.39
N LYS A 697 9.73 -53.51 -57.93
CA LYS A 697 9.08 -54.61 -58.65
C LYS A 697 8.58 -54.18 -60.02
N TYR A 698 7.93 -53.02 -60.08
CA TYR A 698 7.39 -52.48 -61.31
C TYR A 698 8.47 -51.96 -62.26
N ALA A 699 9.55 -51.34 -61.75
CA ALA A 699 10.70 -50.96 -62.57
C ALA A 699 11.39 -52.18 -63.20
N ASN A 700 11.56 -53.27 -62.44
CA ASN A 700 12.10 -54.53 -62.97
C ASN A 700 11.17 -55.12 -64.03
N MET A 701 9.86 -55.15 -63.78
CA MET A 701 8.88 -55.65 -64.75
C MET A 701 8.91 -54.83 -66.05
N GLU A 702 8.96 -53.50 -65.96
CA GLU A 702 9.07 -52.63 -67.12
C GLU A 702 10.38 -52.88 -67.89
N GLY A 703 11.50 -53.03 -67.19
CA GLY A 703 12.78 -53.44 -67.79
C GLY A 703 12.67 -54.77 -68.53
N THR A 704 11.99 -55.77 -67.95
CA THR A 704 11.76 -57.05 -68.64
C THR A 704 10.84 -56.90 -69.85
N LEU A 705 9.76 -56.13 -69.76
CA LEU A 705 8.84 -55.87 -70.88
C LEU A 705 9.54 -55.15 -72.03
N ASN A 706 10.35 -54.14 -71.73
CA ASN A 706 11.17 -53.44 -72.73
C ASN A 706 12.18 -54.38 -73.39
N SER A 707 12.80 -55.30 -72.63
CA SER A 707 13.70 -56.31 -73.18
C SER A 707 12.97 -57.32 -74.09
N LEU A 708 11.76 -57.75 -73.71
CA LEU A 708 10.92 -58.64 -74.50
C LEU A 708 10.42 -57.95 -75.78
N GLU A 709 10.04 -56.67 -75.70
CA GLU A 709 9.64 -55.88 -76.87
C GLU A 709 10.83 -55.67 -77.81
N SER A 710 12.03 -55.40 -77.28
CA SER A 710 13.27 -55.33 -78.06
C SER A 710 13.60 -56.66 -78.73
N GLN A 711 13.47 -57.79 -78.03
CA GLN A 711 13.62 -59.13 -78.61
C GLN A 711 12.57 -59.39 -79.69
N GLN A 712 11.29 -59.05 -79.45
CA GLN A 712 10.21 -59.19 -80.42
C GLN A 712 10.48 -58.34 -81.67
N ASN A 713 10.95 -57.10 -81.51
CA ASN A 713 11.31 -56.22 -82.62
C ASN A 713 12.53 -56.76 -83.38
N THR A 714 13.52 -57.33 -82.67
CA THR A 714 14.66 -58.02 -83.29
C THR A 714 14.22 -59.24 -84.10
N ILE A 715 13.31 -60.06 -83.56
CA ILE A 715 12.72 -61.21 -84.26
C ILE A 715 11.91 -60.76 -85.48
N LYS A 716 11.10 -59.70 -85.36
CA LYS A 716 10.37 -59.10 -86.49
C LYS A 716 11.33 -58.60 -87.57
N ASN A 717 12.38 -57.88 -87.20
CA ASN A 717 13.39 -57.38 -88.14
C ASN A 717 14.15 -58.53 -88.81
N PHE A 718 14.53 -59.57 -88.06
CA PHE A 718 15.14 -60.79 -88.59
C PHE A 718 14.21 -61.52 -89.58
N SER A 719 12.93 -61.69 -89.23
CA SER A 719 11.92 -62.28 -90.11
C SER A 719 11.72 -61.46 -91.39
N THR A 720 11.79 -60.13 -91.30
CA THR A 720 11.62 -59.22 -92.43
C THR A 720 12.85 -59.25 -93.35
N GLN A 721 14.07 -59.34 -92.79
CA GLN A 721 15.30 -59.56 -93.56
C GLN A 721 15.31 -60.93 -94.26
N ASN A 722 14.84 -61.98 -93.58
CA ASN A 722 14.79 -63.34 -94.16
C ASN A 722 13.70 -63.48 -95.25
N SER A 723 12.64 -62.66 -95.19
CA SER A 723 11.64 -62.54 -96.25
C SER A 723 12.16 -61.77 -97.48
N ASN A 724 13.09 -60.83 -97.30
CA ASN A 724 13.67 -60.06 -98.41
C ASN A 724 14.84 -60.78 -99.12
N ASN A 725 15.51 -61.73 -98.46
CA ASN A 725 16.54 -62.60 -99.07
C ASN A 725 15.97 -63.79 -99.86
N LYS A 726 14.66 -63.87 -100.04
CA LYS A 726 13.96 -64.90 -100.85
C LYS A 726 13.43 -64.38 -102.19
N LYS A 727 13.94 -63.26 -102.68
CA LYS A 727 13.67 -62.75 -104.04
C LYS A 727 14.79 -63.10 -105.01
#